data_AF-A0A0D8X3G9-F1
#
_entry.id   AF-A0A0D8X3G9-F1
#
_cell.length_a   1.000
_cell.length_b   1.000
_cell.length_c   1.000
_cell.angle_alpha   90.00
_cell.angle_beta   90.00
_cell.angle_gamma   90.00
#
_symmetry.space_group_name_H-M   'P 1'
#
loop_
_entity.id
_entity.type
_entity.pdbx_description
1 polymer ?
#
loop_
_entity_poly.entity_id
_entity_poly.type
_entity_poly.pdbx_seq_one_letter_code
_entity_poly.pdbx_strand_id
1 'polypeptide(L)'
;MSGHSGHDVKYGRHRTRRSFARISEVLELPNLIEIQTASYQWFLDEGLREMFRDISPIEDFAGNLSLEFIDYDLGEPKYSVEESKNRDANYAAPLRVKLRLINKETGEVKDQEVFMGDFPLMTEMGTFIINGAERVIVSQLVRSPGVYFNGKLDKNGKKGFGSTVIPNRGAWLEYETDAKDVVHVRIDRTRKLPVTVLLRALGFGSDQEIIDLIGDNDYLRNTLEKDNTDNAEKALLEIYERLRPGEPPTVDNARSLLVSRFFDPKRYDLASVGRYKINKKLHLKNRLFNQTLAETLVDPETGEIIASKGDILDRRNLDQIIPNLENGVGFRTLRPTDGVMEDSVLVQSIKIYAPNDEEKEINIIGNAYIEENVKHITPSDIISSISYFFNLLHGVGDTDDIDHLGNRRLRSVGELLQNQFRIGLSRMERVVRERMSIQDMTTITPQQLINIRPVVASIKEFFGSSQLSQFMDQTNPLGELTHKRRLSALGPGGLTRERAGYEVRDVHYSHYGRMCPIETPEGPNIGLINSLSSFAKVNKFGFIETPYRRVDPETNRVTDKIDYLTADEEDNYVVAQANSKLDEQGTFTEEEVMARFRSENLAVEKERIDYMDVSPKQVVSVATACIPFLENDDSNRALMGANMQRQAVPLMHPEAPFVGTGMEHVSAKDSGAAVTAKHDGIVEHVEAREIWVRRVSLVDGKEVTGGIDKYTLRKFVRSNQGTCYNQRPNVAEGDRVVKGEILGNGPSMDSGELALGRNVLVAFMTWDGYNYEDAIIMSERLVKDDVYTSIHIEEFESEARDTKLGPEEMTRDIPNVGEDALRDLDERGIIRVGAEVKDNDLLVGKVTPKGVTELTAEERLLHAIFGEKAREVRDTSLRVPHGGGGIVLDVKIFTREAGDELPPGVNQLVRVYIVQKRKIHEGDKMAGRHGNKGVISRILPEEDMPFMPDGTPVDIMLNPLGVPSRMNIGQVLELHLGMAARALGIHVATPVFDGANEEDVWSTVEEAGMARDAKTILYDGRSGEAFDNRISVGVMYMIKLAHMVDDKLHARSTGPYSLVTQQPLGGKAQFGGQRFGEMEVWALEAYGAAYTLQEILTIKSDDVVGRVKTYEAIVKGESVPEPGVPESFKVLIKELQSLGMDVKMLSADEEEIEMRDMDDDDFTNQNDAFNIVQPENAAAEKTE
;
A
#
# COMPACT_ATOMS: atom_id res chain seq x y z
N MET A 1 -6.20 -41.32 -30.64
CA MET A 1 -6.93 -40.66 -29.55
C MET A 1 -7.46 -39.36 -30.13
N SER A 2 -8.78 -39.23 -30.20
CA SER A 2 -9.53 -38.13 -30.84
C SER A 2 -9.48 -36.85 -29.99
N GLY A 3 -9.55 -35.72 -30.68
CA GLY A 3 -9.24 -34.37 -30.20
C GLY A 3 -9.91 -33.93 -28.92
N HIS A 4 -9.23 -33.04 -28.18
CA HIS A 4 -9.82 -32.30 -27.08
C HIS A 4 -10.02 -30.86 -27.53
N SER A 5 -11.11 -30.61 -28.26
CA SER A 5 -11.73 -29.29 -28.35
C SER A 5 -12.27 -28.95 -26.96
N GLY A 6 -11.83 -27.85 -26.33
CA GLY A 6 -12.14 -27.49 -24.93
C GLY A 6 -13.60 -27.64 -24.47
N HIS A 7 -13.85 -27.55 -23.17
CA HIS A 7 -15.16 -27.83 -22.57
C HIS A 7 -15.88 -26.54 -22.10
N ASP A 8 -17.21 -26.53 -22.15
CA ASP A 8 -18.00 -25.35 -21.77
C ASP A 8 -18.11 -25.22 -20.24
N VAL A 9 -17.69 -24.08 -19.72
CA VAL A 9 -17.78 -23.71 -18.30
C VAL A 9 -18.67 -22.48 -18.15
N LYS A 10 -19.61 -22.55 -17.20
CA LYS A 10 -20.54 -21.46 -16.92
C LYS A 10 -19.95 -20.53 -15.85
N TYR A 11 -19.81 -19.24 -16.18
CA TYR A 11 -19.35 -18.19 -15.27
C TYR A 11 -20.53 -17.29 -14.91
N GLY A 12 -20.99 -17.39 -13.67
CA GLY A 12 -22.22 -16.74 -13.23
C GLY A 12 -23.46 -17.24 -13.98
N ARG A 13 -24.45 -16.37 -14.18
CA ARG A 13 -25.72 -16.74 -14.82
C ARG A 13 -25.72 -16.62 -16.34
N HIS A 14 -25.10 -15.57 -16.86
CA HIS A 14 -25.30 -15.11 -18.24
C HIS A 14 -24.20 -15.52 -19.20
N ARG A 15 -23.04 -16.00 -18.71
CA ARG A 15 -21.88 -16.28 -19.57
C ARG A 15 -21.44 -17.72 -19.50
N THR A 16 -21.14 -18.27 -20.67
CA THR A 16 -20.51 -19.58 -20.85
C THR A 16 -19.26 -19.36 -21.68
N ARG A 17 -18.12 -19.89 -21.24
CA ARG A 17 -16.86 -19.84 -21.96
C ARG A 17 -16.36 -21.25 -22.23
N ARG A 18 -15.84 -21.49 -23.44
CA ARG A 18 -15.11 -22.71 -23.77
C ARG A 18 -13.74 -22.64 -23.08
N SER A 19 -13.56 -23.44 -22.04
CA SER A 19 -12.32 -23.53 -21.26
C SER A 19 -11.36 -24.55 -21.86
N PHE A 20 -10.09 -24.17 -21.92
CA PHE A 20 -8.98 -25.05 -22.31
C PHE A 20 -8.23 -25.66 -21.11
N ALA A 21 -8.76 -25.49 -19.89
CA ALA A 21 -8.22 -26.11 -18.68
C ALA A 21 -8.14 -27.64 -18.85
N ARG A 22 -7.03 -28.23 -18.42
CA ARG A 22 -6.81 -29.68 -18.44
C ARG A 22 -6.73 -30.26 -17.04
N ILE A 23 -6.42 -29.41 -16.06
CA ILE A 23 -6.35 -29.77 -14.65
C ILE A 23 -7.68 -29.40 -13.99
N SER A 24 -8.25 -30.35 -13.25
CA SER A 24 -9.45 -30.09 -12.44
C SER A 24 -9.11 -29.13 -11.30
N GLU A 25 -9.94 -28.10 -11.08
CA GLU A 25 -9.79 -27.24 -9.89
C GLU A 25 -10.20 -28.01 -8.63
N VAL A 26 -9.22 -28.27 -7.75
CA VAL A 26 -9.43 -29.01 -6.49
C VAL A 26 -9.96 -28.10 -5.37
N LEU A 27 -9.67 -26.79 -5.45
CA LEU A 27 -10.06 -25.77 -4.48
C LEU A 27 -10.56 -24.52 -5.19
N GLU A 28 -11.72 -24.02 -4.79
CA GLU A 28 -12.21 -22.72 -5.24
C GLU A 28 -11.40 -21.58 -4.61
N LEU A 29 -11.34 -20.44 -5.31
CA LEU A 29 -10.66 -19.26 -4.78
C LEU A 29 -11.32 -18.78 -3.48
N PRO A 30 -10.53 -18.39 -2.45
CA PRO A 30 -11.08 -17.79 -1.25
C PRO A 30 -11.65 -16.40 -1.55
N ASN A 31 -12.41 -15.84 -0.61
CA ASN A 31 -12.85 -14.45 -0.70
C ASN A 31 -11.64 -13.52 -0.78
N LEU A 32 -11.48 -12.83 -1.91
CA LEU A 32 -10.28 -12.06 -2.20
C LEU A 32 -10.10 -10.81 -1.31
N ILE A 33 -11.10 -10.39 -0.55
CA ILE A 33 -10.97 -9.27 0.42
C ILE A 33 -10.86 -9.73 1.89
N GLU A 34 -10.78 -11.03 2.15
CA GLU A 34 -10.82 -11.59 3.52
C GLU A 34 -9.72 -11.04 4.44
N ILE A 35 -8.53 -10.71 3.90
CA ILE A 35 -7.40 -10.16 4.66
C ILE A 35 -7.77 -8.86 5.39
N GLN A 36 -8.67 -8.06 4.82
CA GLN A 36 -9.14 -6.81 5.43
C GLN A 36 -10.24 -7.11 6.45
N THR A 37 -11.28 -7.83 6.03
CA THR A 37 -12.48 -8.05 6.84
C THR A 37 -12.21 -8.93 8.06
N ALA A 38 -11.46 -10.03 7.90
CA ALA A 38 -11.15 -10.94 9.00
C ALA A 38 -10.25 -10.25 10.05
N SER A 39 -9.27 -9.46 9.61
CA SER A 39 -8.37 -8.74 10.52
C SER A 39 -9.11 -7.67 11.33
N TYR A 40 -10.03 -6.93 10.72
CA TYR A 40 -10.80 -5.91 11.42
C TYR A 40 -11.84 -6.52 12.36
N GLN A 41 -12.49 -7.62 11.95
CA GLN A 41 -13.42 -8.36 12.81
C GLN A 41 -12.72 -8.91 14.06
N TRP A 42 -11.54 -9.52 13.90
CA TRP A 42 -10.72 -9.94 15.04
C TRP A 42 -10.36 -8.77 15.98
N PHE A 43 -10.02 -7.61 15.42
CA PHE A 43 -9.71 -6.42 16.21
C PHE A 43 -10.91 -5.96 17.06
N LEU A 44 -12.11 -5.97 16.48
CA LEU A 44 -13.32 -5.66 17.22
C LEU A 44 -13.57 -6.72 18.29
N ASP A 45 -13.60 -8.00 17.95
CA ASP A 45 -14.05 -9.07 18.85
C ASP A 45 -13.07 -9.36 19.99
N GLU A 46 -11.76 -9.33 19.71
CA GLU A 46 -10.70 -9.72 20.66
C GLU A 46 -9.70 -8.59 20.93
N GLY A 47 -9.21 -7.92 19.89
CA GLY A 47 -8.10 -6.96 19.99
C GLY A 47 -8.38 -5.76 20.89
N LEU A 48 -9.58 -5.18 20.83
CA LEU A 48 -10.03 -4.11 21.73
C LEU A 48 -10.05 -4.57 23.19
N ARG A 49 -10.61 -5.76 23.45
CA ARG A 49 -10.73 -6.31 24.80
C ARG A 49 -9.36 -6.63 25.40
N GLU A 50 -8.43 -7.15 24.59
CA GLU A 50 -7.05 -7.38 25.00
C GLU A 50 -6.36 -6.08 25.45
N MET A 51 -6.46 -5.00 24.65
CA MET A 51 -5.82 -3.73 25.01
C MET A 51 -6.36 -3.11 26.30
N PHE A 52 -7.67 -3.19 26.51
CA PHE A 52 -8.26 -2.67 27.74
C PHE A 52 -7.87 -3.51 28.97
N ARG A 53 -7.72 -4.83 28.81
CA ARG A 53 -7.18 -5.69 29.86
C ARG A 53 -5.71 -5.39 30.16
N ASP A 54 -4.91 -5.06 29.15
CA ASP A 54 -3.48 -4.76 29.34
C ASP A 54 -3.22 -3.49 30.18
N ILE A 55 -4.13 -2.51 30.13
CA ILE A 55 -4.02 -1.28 30.94
C ILE A 55 -4.72 -1.40 32.30
N SER A 56 -5.58 -2.40 32.48
CA SER A 56 -6.39 -2.58 33.69
C SER A 56 -5.72 -3.61 34.63
N PRO A 57 -5.67 -3.38 35.95
CA PRO A 57 -6.14 -2.19 36.67
C PRO A 57 -5.15 -1.01 36.59
N ILE A 58 -5.70 0.21 36.62
CA ILE A 58 -4.92 1.44 36.79
C ILE A 58 -4.98 1.84 38.27
N GLU A 59 -3.84 1.76 38.95
CA GLU A 59 -3.71 2.11 40.36
C GLU A 59 -2.97 3.43 40.57
N ASP A 60 -3.34 4.16 41.62
CA ASP A 60 -2.60 5.33 42.10
C ASP A 60 -1.26 4.93 42.75
N PHE A 61 -0.41 5.91 43.10
CA PHE A 61 0.90 5.64 43.69
C PHE A 61 0.82 4.99 45.08
N ALA A 62 -0.26 5.22 45.83
CA ALA A 62 -0.48 4.64 47.15
C ALA A 62 -1.19 3.28 47.10
N GLY A 63 -1.79 2.91 45.96
CA GLY A 63 -2.56 1.68 45.78
C GLY A 63 -3.98 1.72 46.38
N ASN A 64 -4.45 2.90 46.80
CA ASN A 64 -5.73 3.13 47.45
C ASN A 64 -6.90 3.21 46.46
N LEU A 65 -6.67 3.76 45.26
CA LEU A 65 -7.66 3.88 44.20
C LEU A 65 -7.27 2.95 43.05
N SER A 66 -8.23 2.13 42.58
CA SER A 66 -8.05 1.27 41.42
C SER A 66 -9.18 1.51 40.43
N LEU A 67 -8.84 1.79 39.17
CA LEU A 67 -9.79 1.87 38.07
C LEU A 67 -9.66 0.63 37.19
N GLU A 68 -10.74 -0.13 37.13
CA GLU A 68 -10.85 -1.37 36.36
C GLU A 68 -11.72 -1.18 35.13
N PHE A 69 -11.31 -1.82 34.04
CA PHE A 69 -12.13 -1.97 32.85
C PHE A 69 -12.97 -3.26 32.94
N ILE A 70 -14.28 -3.15 32.70
CA ILE A 70 -15.18 -4.31 32.67
C ILE A 70 -15.43 -4.76 31.23
N ASP A 71 -16.01 -3.89 30.42
CA ASP A 71 -16.44 -4.21 29.05
C ASP A 71 -16.62 -2.94 28.20
N TYR A 72 -16.85 -3.10 26.90
CA TYR A 72 -17.17 -2.01 25.98
C TYR A 72 -18.40 -2.33 25.13
N ASP A 73 -19.03 -1.29 24.62
CA ASP A 73 -20.16 -1.36 23.70
C ASP A 73 -19.89 -0.42 22.51
N LEU A 74 -20.20 -0.90 21.31
CA LEU A 74 -20.08 -0.14 20.08
C LEU A 74 -21.50 0.16 19.58
N GLY A 75 -21.89 1.43 19.58
CA GLY A 75 -23.23 1.81 19.15
C GLY A 75 -23.43 1.73 17.63
N GLU A 76 -24.60 2.15 17.17
CA GLU A 76 -24.91 2.25 15.74
C GLU A 76 -24.22 3.47 15.11
N PRO A 77 -23.79 3.38 13.83
CA PRO A 77 -23.22 4.51 13.13
C PRO A 77 -24.25 5.63 12.92
N LYS A 78 -23.80 6.89 13.04
CA LYS A 78 -24.67 8.07 12.90
C LYS A 78 -25.27 8.23 11.50
N TYR A 79 -24.52 7.83 10.48
CA TYR A 79 -24.88 7.96 9.07
C TYR A 79 -24.64 6.64 8.35
N SER A 80 -25.40 6.41 7.29
CA SER A 80 -25.10 5.33 6.35
C SER A 80 -23.81 5.64 5.56
N VAL A 81 -23.22 4.60 4.95
CA VAL A 81 -22.02 4.71 4.10
C VAL A 81 -22.18 5.80 3.01
N GLU A 82 -23.35 5.89 2.38
CA GLU A 82 -23.58 6.87 1.31
C GLU A 82 -23.78 8.29 1.85
N GLU A 83 -24.48 8.44 2.98
CA GLU A 83 -24.63 9.73 3.64
C GLU A 83 -23.30 10.28 4.17
N SER A 84 -22.43 9.42 4.71
CA SER A 84 -21.09 9.80 5.14
C SER A 84 -20.27 10.38 3.98
N LYS A 85 -20.33 9.76 2.79
CA LYS A 85 -19.68 10.29 1.58
C LYS A 85 -20.29 11.61 1.11
N ASN A 86 -21.62 11.72 1.16
CA ASN A 86 -22.31 12.93 0.71
C ASN A 86 -22.11 14.13 1.62
N ARG A 87 -21.88 13.92 2.93
CA ARG A 87 -21.74 14.98 3.94
C ARG A 87 -20.29 15.26 4.36
N ASP A 88 -19.32 14.60 3.73
CA ASP A 88 -17.92 14.59 4.18
C ASP A 88 -17.73 14.19 5.65
N ALA A 89 -18.61 13.31 6.13
CA ALA A 89 -18.54 12.78 7.48
C ALA A 89 -17.74 11.47 7.50
N ASN A 90 -17.28 11.10 8.70
CA ASN A 90 -16.72 9.77 8.92
C ASN A 90 -17.84 8.74 9.03
N TYR A 91 -17.62 7.54 8.49
CA TYR A 91 -18.45 6.39 8.82
C TYR A 91 -17.93 5.79 10.14
N ALA A 92 -18.55 6.16 11.24
CA ALA A 92 -18.08 5.86 12.59
C ALA A 92 -19.24 5.56 13.55
N ALA A 93 -18.95 4.75 14.57
CA ALA A 93 -19.87 4.38 15.64
C ALA A 93 -19.34 4.86 17.00
N PRO A 94 -20.22 5.26 17.94
CA PRO A 94 -19.80 5.71 19.26
C PRO A 94 -19.30 4.53 20.10
N LEU A 95 -18.06 4.61 20.59
CA LEU A 95 -17.49 3.63 21.51
C LEU A 95 -17.77 4.06 22.96
N ARG A 96 -18.41 3.19 23.73
CA ARG A 96 -18.65 3.38 25.17
C ARG A 96 -17.98 2.28 25.97
N VAL A 97 -17.46 2.62 27.14
CA VAL A 97 -16.70 1.71 27.98
C VAL A 97 -17.26 1.72 29.40
N LYS A 98 -17.49 0.53 29.97
CA LYS A 98 -17.92 0.34 31.35
C LYS A 98 -16.68 0.25 32.25
N LEU A 99 -16.55 1.23 33.13
CA LEU A 99 -15.44 1.36 34.07
C LEU A 99 -15.94 1.19 35.51
N ARG A 100 -15.10 0.61 36.34
CA ARG A 100 -15.31 0.41 37.77
C ARG A 100 -14.21 1.10 38.56
N LEU A 101 -14.57 2.07 39.39
CA LEU A 101 -13.65 2.67 40.34
C LEU A 101 -13.83 2.02 41.70
N ILE A 102 -12.75 1.45 42.23
CA ILE A 102 -12.68 0.81 43.55
C ILE A 102 -11.82 1.69 44.47
N ASN A 103 -12.41 2.15 45.56
CA ASN A 103 -11.66 2.76 46.66
C ASN A 103 -11.40 1.68 47.73
N LYS A 104 -10.14 1.26 47.87
CA LYS A 104 -9.74 0.20 48.81
C LYS A 104 -9.82 0.63 50.28
N GLU A 105 -9.78 1.93 50.58
CA GLU A 105 -9.91 2.43 51.96
C GLU A 105 -11.37 2.46 52.43
N THR A 106 -12.30 2.89 51.58
CA THR A 106 -13.73 2.99 51.93
C THR A 106 -14.54 1.74 51.55
N GLY A 107 -14.02 0.91 50.65
CA GLY A 107 -14.75 -0.21 50.05
C GLY A 107 -15.82 0.21 49.03
N GLU A 108 -15.86 1.49 48.65
CA GLU A 108 -16.84 2.01 47.70
C GLU A 108 -16.48 1.60 46.27
N VAL A 109 -17.47 1.07 45.54
CA VAL A 109 -17.36 0.66 44.15
C VAL A 109 -18.34 1.47 43.30
N LYS A 110 -17.82 2.21 42.32
CA LYS A 110 -18.64 3.02 41.40
C LYS A 110 -18.46 2.51 39.97
N ASP A 111 -19.54 1.97 39.40
CA ASP A 111 -19.59 1.57 38.01
C ASP A 111 -20.22 2.68 37.16
N GLN A 112 -19.57 3.04 36.06
CA GLN A 112 -20.07 4.06 35.14
C GLN A 112 -19.70 3.73 33.69
N GLU A 113 -20.64 3.98 32.77
CA GLU A 113 -20.39 3.92 31.34
C GLU A 113 -19.89 5.29 30.84
N VAL A 114 -18.74 5.29 30.17
CA VAL A 114 -18.05 6.50 29.70
C VAL A 114 -17.88 6.43 28.19
N PHE A 115 -18.24 7.50 27.49
CA PHE A 115 -18.01 7.65 26.06
C PHE A 115 -16.51 7.87 25.77
N MET A 116 -15.93 7.03 24.92
CA MET A 116 -14.50 7.04 24.56
C MET A 116 -14.20 7.76 23.25
N GLY A 117 -15.23 8.09 22.45
CA GLY A 117 -15.09 8.73 21.14
C GLY A 117 -15.80 7.95 20.04
N ASP A 118 -15.91 8.56 18.87
CA ASP A 118 -16.42 7.90 17.68
C ASP A 118 -15.30 7.08 17.01
N PHE A 119 -15.56 5.81 16.77
CA PHE A 119 -14.62 4.87 16.19
C PHE A 119 -14.98 4.57 14.72
N PRO A 120 -14.06 4.81 13.76
CA PRO A 120 -14.30 4.52 12.35
C PRO A 120 -14.58 3.04 12.09
N LEU A 121 -15.67 2.75 11.36
CA LEU A 121 -16.07 1.39 10.99
C LEU A 121 -15.58 1.02 9.60
N MET A 122 -15.23 -0.25 9.43
CA MET A 122 -14.97 -0.82 8.10
C MET A 122 -16.31 -1.09 7.38
N THR A 123 -16.38 -0.77 6.09
CA THR A 123 -17.52 -1.10 5.23
C THR A 123 -17.51 -2.60 4.87
N GLU A 124 -18.65 -3.13 4.38
CA GLU A 124 -18.72 -4.51 3.86
C GLU A 124 -17.68 -4.79 2.74
N MET A 125 -17.16 -3.73 2.08
CA MET A 125 -16.20 -3.83 0.98
C MET A 125 -14.74 -3.82 1.42
N GLY A 126 -14.46 -3.78 2.73
CA GLY A 126 -13.09 -3.78 3.27
C GLY A 126 -12.40 -2.40 3.24
N THR A 127 -13.18 -1.32 3.30
CA THR A 127 -12.70 0.08 3.18
C THR A 127 -13.18 0.94 4.36
N PHE A 128 -12.63 2.15 4.51
CA PHE A 128 -13.06 3.13 5.51
C PHE A 128 -13.48 4.43 4.84
N ILE A 129 -14.47 5.13 5.39
CA ILE A 129 -14.85 6.48 4.94
C ILE A 129 -14.38 7.48 5.98
N ILE A 130 -13.41 8.30 5.59
CA ILE A 130 -12.80 9.32 6.43
C ILE A 130 -12.95 10.68 5.73
N ASN A 131 -13.69 11.59 6.34
CA ASN A 131 -14.08 12.89 5.80
C ASN A 131 -14.66 12.78 4.38
N GLY A 132 -15.63 11.88 4.19
CA GLY A 132 -16.24 11.60 2.88
C GLY A 132 -15.40 10.81 1.88
N ALA A 133 -14.08 10.76 2.06
CA ALA A 133 -13.17 10.04 1.16
C ALA A 133 -13.02 8.56 1.55
N GLU A 134 -13.05 7.70 0.55
CA GLU A 134 -12.82 6.27 0.76
C GLU A 134 -11.32 5.93 0.81
N ARG A 135 -10.93 5.26 1.89
CA ARG A 135 -9.55 4.89 2.22
C ARG A 135 -9.40 3.40 2.44
N VAL A 136 -8.21 2.89 2.15
CA VAL A 136 -7.79 1.51 2.42
C VAL A 136 -6.58 1.53 3.34
N ILE A 137 -6.60 0.68 4.36
CA ILE A 137 -5.43 0.45 5.22
C ILE A 137 -4.62 -0.70 4.61
N VAL A 138 -3.45 -0.35 4.06
CA VAL A 138 -2.57 -1.32 3.39
C VAL A 138 -1.84 -2.17 4.43
N SER A 139 -1.81 -3.49 4.22
CA SER A 139 -1.10 -4.41 5.12
C SER A 139 0.41 -4.19 5.04
N GLN A 140 1.08 -4.20 6.19
CA GLN A 140 2.50 -3.89 6.27
C GLN A 140 3.33 -5.16 6.46
N LEU A 141 4.35 -5.37 5.63
CA LEU A 141 5.31 -6.46 5.79
C LEU A 141 6.48 -6.00 6.67
N VAL A 142 6.64 -6.63 7.83
CA VAL A 142 7.68 -6.30 8.82
C VAL A 142 8.45 -7.55 9.24
N ARG A 143 9.63 -7.36 9.83
CA ARG A 143 10.36 -8.47 10.46
C ARG A 143 9.58 -8.96 11.68
N SER A 144 9.45 -10.27 11.82
CA SER A 144 8.78 -10.85 12.99
C SER A 144 9.65 -10.71 14.25
N PRO A 145 9.06 -10.52 15.44
CA PRO A 145 9.79 -10.61 16.70
C PRO A 145 10.35 -12.03 16.89
N GLY A 146 11.55 -12.15 17.42
CA GLY A 146 12.22 -13.44 17.57
C GLY A 146 13.73 -13.33 17.76
N VAL A 147 14.40 -14.47 17.77
CA VAL A 147 15.87 -14.58 17.78
C VAL A 147 16.35 -14.86 16.37
N TYR A 148 17.29 -14.05 15.88
CA TYR A 148 17.89 -14.16 14.56
C TYR A 148 19.38 -14.36 14.67
N PHE A 149 19.94 -15.31 13.93
CA PHE A 149 21.37 -15.53 13.81
C PHE A 149 21.85 -15.20 12.41
N ASN A 150 22.99 -14.55 12.27
CA ASN A 150 23.60 -14.26 10.97
C ASN A 150 25.09 -14.63 10.97
N GLY A 151 25.57 -15.03 9.79
CA GLY A 151 26.99 -15.17 9.52
C GLY A 151 27.56 -13.89 8.94
N LYS A 152 28.69 -13.43 9.45
CA LYS A 152 29.50 -12.37 8.84
C LYS A 152 30.92 -12.86 8.64
N LEU A 153 31.39 -12.78 7.40
CA LEU A 153 32.82 -12.90 7.12
C LEU A 153 33.50 -11.59 7.49
N ASP A 154 34.45 -11.66 8.42
CA ASP A 154 35.34 -10.54 8.71
C ASP A 154 36.28 -10.30 7.52
N LYS A 155 36.88 -9.10 7.44
CA LYS A 155 37.85 -8.72 6.40
C LYS A 155 39.05 -9.67 6.34
N ASN A 156 39.36 -10.35 7.45
CA ASN A 156 40.44 -11.33 7.56
C ASN A 156 40.02 -12.75 7.12
N GLY A 157 38.80 -12.93 6.59
CA GLY A 157 38.27 -14.23 6.13
C GLY A 157 37.78 -15.14 7.27
N LYS A 158 37.81 -14.68 8.52
CA LYS A 158 37.29 -15.43 9.67
C LYS A 158 35.76 -15.34 9.69
N LYS A 159 35.10 -16.47 9.88
CA LYS A 159 33.64 -16.52 10.08
C LYS A 159 33.32 -16.04 11.50
N GLY A 160 32.74 -14.85 11.60
CA GLY A 160 32.09 -14.37 12.81
C GLY A 160 30.59 -14.61 12.73
N PHE A 161 29.95 -14.76 13.88
CA PHE A 161 28.49 -14.81 13.96
C PHE A 161 27.97 -13.57 14.68
N GLY A 162 26.74 -13.20 14.35
CA GLY A 162 25.95 -12.23 15.10
C GLY A 162 24.60 -12.82 15.44
N SER A 163 24.00 -12.31 16.51
CA SER A 163 22.62 -12.64 16.87
C SER A 163 21.89 -11.41 17.33
N THR A 164 20.58 -11.39 17.11
CA THR A 164 19.71 -10.28 17.51
C THR A 164 18.39 -10.84 18.01
N VAL A 165 18.05 -10.49 19.25
CA VAL A 165 16.73 -10.72 19.83
C VAL A 165 15.90 -9.46 19.64
N ILE A 166 14.89 -9.56 18.77
CA ILE A 166 14.02 -8.45 18.39
C ILE A 166 12.68 -8.63 19.12
N PRO A 167 12.30 -7.72 20.04
CA PRO A 167 10.97 -7.73 20.63
C PRO A 167 9.92 -7.11 19.71
N ASN A 168 8.64 -7.33 20.03
CA ASN A 168 7.56 -6.55 19.44
C ASN A 168 7.61 -5.09 19.94
N ARG A 169 7.90 -4.92 21.24
CA ARG A 169 8.14 -3.65 21.92
C ARG A 169 9.10 -3.88 23.08
N GLY A 170 10.14 -3.06 23.20
CA GLY A 170 11.11 -3.15 24.30
C GLY A 170 12.55 -2.98 23.82
N ALA A 171 13.49 -3.26 24.72
CA ALA A 171 14.92 -3.15 24.46
C ALA A 171 15.44 -4.28 23.57
N TRP A 172 16.38 -3.98 22.67
CA TRP A 172 17.02 -5.00 21.84
C TRP A 172 18.18 -5.65 22.58
N LEU A 173 18.45 -6.92 22.26
CA LEU A 173 19.59 -7.66 22.76
C LEU A 173 20.39 -8.22 21.58
N GLU A 174 21.66 -7.85 21.46
CA GLU A 174 22.49 -8.21 20.30
C GLU A 174 23.76 -8.92 20.76
N TYR A 175 24.12 -10.03 20.12
CA TYR A 175 25.37 -10.74 20.35
C TYR A 175 26.28 -10.64 19.12
N GLU A 176 27.59 -10.54 19.34
CA GLU A 176 28.57 -10.51 18.26
C GLU A 176 29.89 -11.15 18.69
N THR A 177 30.52 -11.89 17.77
CA THR A 177 31.90 -12.38 17.94
C THR A 177 32.87 -11.37 17.33
N ASP A 178 33.95 -11.04 18.04
CA ASP A 178 35.01 -10.21 17.51
C ASP A 178 36.13 -11.02 16.82
N ALA A 179 37.13 -10.34 16.25
CA ALA A 179 38.25 -11.00 15.58
C ALA A 179 39.17 -11.80 16.54
N LYS A 180 39.06 -11.58 17.86
CA LYS A 180 39.82 -12.24 18.91
C LYS A 180 39.06 -13.41 19.56
N ASP A 181 37.97 -13.86 18.95
CA ASP A 181 37.12 -14.94 19.48
C ASP A 181 36.47 -14.61 20.83
N VAL A 182 36.24 -13.33 21.10
CA VAL A 182 35.52 -12.87 22.29
C VAL A 182 34.08 -12.54 21.94
N VAL A 183 33.15 -13.09 22.72
CA VAL A 183 31.71 -12.89 22.54
C VAL A 183 31.23 -11.70 23.34
N HIS A 184 30.64 -10.74 22.64
CA HIS A 184 30.11 -9.51 23.22
C HIS A 184 28.59 -9.49 23.16
N VAL A 185 27.98 -8.75 24.08
CA VAL A 185 26.58 -8.37 24.10
C VAL A 185 26.42 -6.85 24.04
N ARG A 186 25.39 -6.38 23.35
CA ARG A 186 24.90 -5.00 23.43
C ARG A 186 23.45 -5.00 23.87
N ILE A 187 23.15 -4.14 24.83
CA ILE A 187 21.78 -3.90 25.31
C ILE A 187 21.32 -2.57 24.71
N ASP A 188 20.22 -2.58 23.96
CA ASP A 188 19.58 -1.37 23.41
C ASP A 188 20.55 -0.45 22.63
N ARG A 189 21.42 -1.04 21.80
CA ARG A 189 22.43 -0.35 20.98
C ARG A 189 23.46 0.47 21.77
N THR A 190 23.67 0.14 23.04
CA THR A 190 24.76 0.71 23.85
C THR A 190 26.12 0.09 23.51
N ARG A 191 27.17 0.48 24.26
CA ARG A 191 28.53 -0.02 24.05
C ARG A 191 28.62 -1.53 24.34
N LYS A 192 29.55 -2.20 23.67
CA LYS A 192 29.81 -3.65 23.82
C LYS A 192 30.25 -3.98 25.25
N LEU A 193 29.70 -5.06 25.79
CA LEU A 193 30.10 -5.70 27.04
C LEU A 193 30.42 -7.18 26.74
N PRO A 194 31.34 -7.84 27.46
CA PRO A 194 31.46 -9.30 27.39
C PRO A 194 30.15 -9.99 27.77
N VAL A 195 29.76 -11.06 27.07
CA VAL A 195 28.47 -11.73 27.33
C VAL A 195 28.38 -12.33 28.75
N THR A 196 29.54 -12.65 29.35
CA THR A 196 29.65 -13.14 30.73
C THR A 196 29.17 -12.12 31.76
N VAL A 197 29.32 -10.81 31.51
CA VAL A 197 28.78 -9.75 32.38
C VAL A 197 27.26 -9.86 32.47
N LEU A 198 26.58 -10.17 31.37
CA LEU A 198 25.13 -10.40 31.39
C LEU A 198 24.77 -11.68 32.15
N LEU A 199 25.51 -12.78 31.97
CA LEU A 199 25.30 -14.02 32.72
C LEU A 199 25.49 -13.85 34.23
N ARG A 200 26.51 -13.08 34.65
CA ARG A 200 26.72 -12.72 36.06
C ARG A 200 25.58 -11.88 36.61
N ALA A 201 25.13 -10.87 35.86
CA ALA A 201 23.98 -10.05 36.25
C ALA A 201 22.69 -10.87 36.40
N LEU A 202 22.52 -11.93 35.59
CA LEU A 202 21.38 -12.85 35.67
C LEU A 202 21.42 -13.77 36.92
N GLY A 203 22.59 -13.94 37.56
CA GLY A 203 22.75 -14.69 38.82
C GLY A 203 23.68 -15.89 38.75
N PHE A 204 24.47 -16.03 37.68
CA PHE A 204 25.57 -17.00 37.57
C PHE A 204 26.89 -16.29 37.86
N GLY A 205 27.15 -16.07 39.15
CA GLY A 205 28.13 -15.09 39.61
C GLY A 205 29.58 -15.53 39.44
N SER A 206 29.86 -16.83 39.45
CA SER A 206 31.22 -17.38 39.37
C SER A 206 31.56 -17.95 37.98
N ASP A 207 32.85 -17.94 37.64
CA ASP A 207 33.35 -18.47 36.37
C ASP A 207 33.01 -19.96 36.21
N GLN A 208 33.10 -20.72 37.31
CA GLN A 208 32.80 -22.14 37.33
C GLN A 208 31.31 -22.41 37.04
N GLU A 209 30.39 -21.62 37.60
CA GLU A 209 28.95 -21.73 37.31
C GLU A 209 28.65 -21.46 35.83
N ILE A 210 29.31 -20.46 35.24
CA ILE A 210 29.13 -20.11 33.82
C ILE A 210 29.67 -21.23 32.92
N ILE A 211 30.83 -21.82 33.28
CA ILE A 211 31.42 -22.96 32.56
C ILE A 211 30.52 -24.20 32.65
N ASP A 212 29.99 -24.51 33.84
CA ASP A 212 29.11 -25.65 34.03
C ASP A 212 27.76 -25.47 33.29
N LEU A 213 27.30 -24.22 33.16
CA LEU A 213 26.09 -23.86 32.43
C LEU A 213 26.26 -24.05 30.92
N ILE A 214 27.16 -23.31 30.29
CA ILE A 214 27.30 -23.26 28.82
C ILE A 214 28.12 -24.43 28.27
N GLY A 215 29.03 -24.99 29.08
CA GLY A 215 30.04 -25.95 28.66
C GLY A 215 31.39 -25.28 28.40
N ASP A 216 32.46 -26.02 28.68
CA ASP A 216 33.83 -25.53 28.58
C ASP A 216 34.27 -25.38 27.11
N ASN A 217 34.49 -24.15 26.66
CA ASN A 217 34.94 -23.86 25.30
C ASN A 217 35.89 -22.66 25.23
N ASP A 218 36.69 -22.58 24.16
CA ASP A 218 37.77 -21.59 24.01
C ASP A 218 37.23 -20.16 23.89
N TYR A 219 36.09 -19.97 23.21
CA TYR A 219 35.42 -18.68 23.08
C TYR A 219 34.94 -18.14 24.44
N LEU A 220 34.41 -19.01 25.30
CA LEU A 220 33.94 -18.67 26.63
C LEU A 220 35.11 -18.33 27.55
N ARG A 221 36.20 -19.11 27.52
CA ARG A 221 37.43 -18.82 28.28
C ARG A 221 38.02 -17.47 27.90
N ASN A 222 38.16 -17.18 26.61
CA ASN A 222 38.64 -15.89 26.13
C ASN A 222 37.73 -14.73 26.58
N THR A 223 36.42 -14.99 26.66
CA THR A 223 35.45 -13.98 27.11
C THR A 223 35.51 -13.76 28.62
N LEU A 224 35.68 -14.81 29.43
CA LEU A 224 35.90 -14.72 30.87
C LEU A 224 37.19 -13.99 31.22
N GLU A 225 38.29 -14.23 30.48
CA GLU A 225 39.55 -13.48 30.66
C GLU A 225 39.40 -11.98 30.34
N LYS A 226 38.46 -11.63 29.47
CA LYS A 226 38.17 -10.24 29.08
C LYS A 226 37.18 -9.55 30.01
N ASP A 227 36.46 -10.31 30.82
CA ASP A 227 35.50 -9.82 31.80
C ASP A 227 36.23 -9.14 32.96
N ASN A 228 35.88 -7.88 33.23
CA ASN A 228 36.47 -7.13 34.34
C ASN A 228 35.68 -7.31 35.65
N THR A 229 34.59 -8.09 35.62
CA THR A 229 33.69 -8.31 36.76
C THR A 229 33.86 -9.71 37.33
N ASP A 230 33.81 -9.83 38.65
CA ASP A 230 34.06 -11.06 39.42
C ASP A 230 32.82 -11.55 40.18
N ASN A 231 31.74 -10.75 40.24
CA ASN A 231 30.51 -11.09 40.92
C ASN A 231 29.29 -10.41 40.28
N ALA A 232 28.08 -10.82 40.70
CA ALA A 232 26.82 -10.31 40.17
C ALA A 232 26.61 -8.80 40.42
N GLU A 233 27.00 -8.30 41.60
CA GLU A 233 26.83 -6.88 41.95
C GLU A 233 27.63 -5.95 41.06
N LYS A 234 28.93 -6.24 40.83
CA LYS A 234 29.78 -5.43 39.94
C LYS A 234 29.30 -5.51 38.50
N ALA A 235 28.81 -6.67 38.05
CA ALA A 235 28.22 -6.82 36.73
C ALA A 235 26.95 -5.95 36.56
N LEU A 236 26.10 -5.87 37.59
CA LEU A 236 24.92 -5.00 37.59
C LEU A 236 25.31 -3.52 37.51
N LEU A 237 26.31 -3.09 38.28
CA LEU A 237 26.79 -1.71 38.25
C LEU A 237 27.40 -1.35 36.89
N GLU A 238 28.22 -2.23 36.30
CA GLU A 238 28.80 -2.02 34.97
C GLU A 238 27.70 -1.86 33.92
N ILE A 239 26.67 -2.72 33.91
CA ILE A 239 25.53 -2.58 32.99
C ILE A 239 24.79 -1.25 33.22
N TYR A 240 24.57 -0.86 34.48
CA TYR A 240 23.89 0.40 34.81
C TYR A 240 24.66 1.62 34.31
N GLU A 241 25.97 1.70 34.53
CA GLU A 241 26.81 2.80 34.07
C GLU A 241 26.78 2.98 32.54
N ARG A 242 26.65 1.87 31.80
CA ARG A 242 26.50 1.92 30.33
C ARG A 242 25.12 2.38 29.88
N LEU A 243 24.07 1.98 30.59
CA LEU A 243 22.69 2.33 30.24
C LEU A 243 22.32 3.75 30.66
N ARG A 244 22.85 4.23 31.79
CA ARG A 244 22.58 5.55 32.36
C ARG A 244 23.87 6.28 32.72
N PRO A 245 24.61 6.78 31.72
CA PRO A 245 25.86 7.49 31.97
C PRO A 245 25.60 8.78 32.76
N GLY A 246 26.25 8.91 33.93
CA GLY A 246 26.20 10.11 34.78
C GLY A 246 25.25 10.03 35.99
N GLU A 247 24.45 8.97 36.12
CA GLU A 247 23.71 8.68 37.36
C GLU A 247 24.56 7.80 38.29
N PRO A 248 24.61 8.08 39.61
CA PRO A 248 25.36 7.25 40.55
C PRO A 248 24.77 5.83 40.61
N PRO A 249 25.55 4.78 40.30
CA PRO A 249 25.03 3.42 40.23
C PRO A 249 24.85 2.84 41.64
N THR A 250 23.68 2.27 41.92
CA THR A 250 23.45 1.42 43.09
C THR A 250 22.95 0.06 42.64
N VAL A 251 23.26 -1.00 43.41
CA VAL A 251 22.89 -2.38 43.04
C VAL A 251 21.37 -2.53 42.91
N ASP A 252 20.61 -1.93 43.83
CA ASP A 252 19.13 -1.97 43.81
C ASP A 252 18.55 -1.27 42.59
N ASN A 253 19.08 -0.09 42.24
CA ASN A 253 18.63 0.63 41.06
C ASN A 253 19.01 -0.12 39.77
N ALA A 254 20.19 -0.76 39.75
CA ALA A 254 20.64 -1.57 38.61
C ALA A 254 19.79 -2.81 38.40
N ARG A 255 19.48 -3.54 39.48
CA ARG A 255 18.57 -4.68 39.48
C ARG A 255 17.19 -4.26 38.98
N SER A 256 16.59 -3.24 39.60
CA SER A 256 15.26 -2.73 39.23
C SER A 256 15.20 -2.24 37.77
N LEU A 257 16.26 -1.60 37.28
CA LEU A 257 16.34 -1.16 35.89
C LEU A 257 16.33 -2.33 34.90
N LEU A 258 17.07 -3.41 35.17
CA LEU A 258 17.08 -4.58 34.30
C LEU A 258 15.75 -5.33 34.33
N VAL A 259 15.16 -5.52 35.52
CA VAL A 259 13.81 -6.12 35.66
C VAL A 259 12.78 -5.32 34.88
N SER A 260 12.70 -4.02 35.12
CA SER A 260 11.73 -3.16 34.43
C SER A 260 11.96 -3.07 32.93
N ARG A 261 13.19 -3.29 32.45
CA ARG A 261 13.51 -3.16 31.01
C ARG A 261 13.24 -4.43 30.22
N PHE A 262 13.43 -5.62 30.79
CA PHE A 262 13.28 -6.90 30.10
C PHE A 262 12.14 -7.76 30.62
N PHE A 263 11.95 -7.82 31.94
CA PHE A 263 11.05 -8.79 32.57
C PHE A 263 9.68 -8.20 32.95
N ASP A 264 9.50 -6.88 32.86
CA ASP A 264 8.20 -6.22 33.07
C ASP A 264 7.31 -6.27 31.81
N PRO A 265 6.16 -6.97 31.84
CA PRO A 265 5.24 -7.07 30.70
C PRO A 265 4.69 -5.72 30.21
N LYS A 266 4.66 -4.69 31.06
CA LYS A 266 4.19 -3.36 30.67
C LYS A 266 5.19 -2.63 29.78
N ARG A 267 6.48 -2.96 29.87
CA ARG A 267 7.59 -2.29 29.17
C ARG A 267 8.23 -3.16 28.07
N TYR A 268 8.21 -4.48 28.24
CA TYR A 268 8.74 -5.44 27.28
C TYR A 268 7.66 -6.42 26.83
N ASP A 269 7.50 -6.57 25.52
CA ASP A 269 6.48 -7.39 24.91
C ASP A 269 7.01 -8.03 23.60
N LEU A 270 6.86 -9.33 23.49
CA LEU A 270 7.17 -10.17 22.33
C LEU A 270 5.93 -10.37 21.44
N ALA A 271 4.74 -10.08 21.95
CA ALA A 271 3.46 -10.58 21.46
C ALA A 271 3.40 -12.12 21.37
N SER A 272 2.21 -12.67 21.13
CA SER A 272 2.03 -14.13 21.00
C SER A 272 2.88 -14.72 19.88
N VAL A 273 3.05 -13.98 18.77
CA VAL A 273 3.90 -14.40 17.64
C VAL A 273 5.40 -14.44 18.01
N GLY A 274 5.89 -13.50 18.81
CA GLY A 274 7.30 -13.51 19.22
C GLY A 274 7.59 -14.69 20.15
N ARG A 275 6.69 -14.96 21.11
CA ARG A 275 6.78 -16.15 21.97
C ARG A 275 6.77 -17.44 21.15
N TYR A 276 5.84 -17.58 20.20
CA TYR A 276 5.80 -18.70 19.26
C TYR A 276 7.11 -18.87 18.47
N LYS A 277 7.66 -17.78 17.91
CA LYS A 277 8.91 -17.80 17.13
C LYS A 277 10.12 -18.16 17.99
N ILE A 278 10.24 -17.61 19.19
CA ILE A 278 11.34 -17.92 20.11
C ILE A 278 11.27 -19.39 20.54
N ASN A 279 10.09 -19.88 20.93
CA ASN A 279 9.90 -21.29 21.30
C ASN A 279 10.26 -22.22 20.13
N LYS A 280 9.83 -21.90 18.91
CA LYS A 280 10.15 -22.70 17.71
C LYS A 280 11.65 -22.68 17.37
N LYS A 281 12.33 -21.52 17.49
CA LYS A 281 13.75 -21.38 17.16
C LYS A 281 14.67 -21.99 18.23
N LEU A 282 14.37 -21.79 19.50
CA LEU A 282 15.16 -22.28 20.64
C LEU A 282 14.78 -23.69 21.08
N HIS A 283 13.84 -24.33 20.39
CA HIS A 283 13.53 -25.74 20.55
C HIS A 283 14.78 -26.61 20.30
N LEU A 284 14.91 -27.71 21.05
CA LEU A 284 16.05 -28.63 20.90
C LEU A 284 16.02 -29.43 19.61
N LYS A 285 14.84 -29.89 19.17
CA LYS A 285 14.64 -30.68 17.93
C LYS A 285 15.50 -30.22 16.73
N ASN A 286 15.49 -28.93 16.40
CA ASN A 286 16.18 -28.42 15.22
C ASN A 286 17.71 -28.51 15.36
N ARG A 287 18.22 -28.37 16.60
CA ARG A 287 19.66 -28.45 16.89
C ARG A 287 20.14 -29.88 17.11
N LEU A 288 19.26 -30.80 17.49
CA LEU A 288 19.57 -32.22 17.64
C LEU A 288 19.56 -32.97 16.31
N PHE A 289 18.89 -32.43 15.29
CA PHE A 289 18.82 -33.05 13.98
C PHE A 289 20.21 -33.27 13.37
N ASN A 290 20.46 -34.51 12.91
CA ASN A 290 21.75 -34.99 12.38
C ASN A 290 22.94 -34.87 13.35
N GLN A 291 22.69 -34.81 14.66
CA GLN A 291 23.73 -34.81 15.68
C GLN A 291 23.85 -36.17 16.37
N THR A 292 25.03 -36.45 16.92
CA THR A 292 25.33 -37.66 17.69
C THR A 292 25.20 -37.40 19.19
N LEU A 293 24.36 -38.18 19.87
CA LEU A 293 24.14 -38.04 21.31
C LEU A 293 25.37 -38.41 22.14
N ALA A 294 25.76 -37.54 23.09
CA ALA A 294 26.84 -37.81 24.05
C ALA A 294 26.33 -38.39 25.38
N GLU A 295 25.02 -38.43 25.59
CA GLU A 295 24.36 -39.04 26.74
C GLU A 295 23.16 -39.91 26.31
N THR A 296 22.73 -40.82 27.18
CA THR A 296 21.54 -41.66 26.94
C THR A 296 20.29 -40.91 27.41
N LEU A 297 19.30 -40.80 26.54
CA LEU A 297 18.01 -40.16 26.87
C LEU A 297 17.07 -41.19 27.49
N VAL A 298 16.62 -40.91 28.71
CA VAL A 298 15.75 -41.78 29.50
C VAL A 298 14.47 -41.03 29.82
N ASP A 299 13.33 -41.69 29.70
CA ASP A 299 12.05 -41.14 30.09
C ASP A 299 11.98 -40.96 31.63
N PRO A 300 11.69 -39.76 32.15
CA PRO A 300 11.71 -39.50 33.58
C PRO A 300 10.57 -40.19 34.36
N GLU A 301 9.46 -40.56 33.71
CA GLU A 301 8.33 -41.24 34.36
C GLU A 301 8.43 -42.77 34.26
N THR A 302 8.82 -43.30 33.09
CA THR A 302 8.83 -44.75 32.84
C THR A 302 10.21 -45.40 33.03
N GLY A 303 11.30 -44.63 32.93
CA GLY A 303 12.67 -45.14 32.98
C GLY A 303 13.11 -45.90 31.73
N GLU A 304 12.31 -45.89 30.66
CA GLU A 304 12.66 -46.51 29.39
C GLU A 304 13.74 -45.70 28.64
N ILE A 305 14.67 -46.40 27.99
CA ILE A 305 15.70 -45.78 27.14
C ILE A 305 15.02 -45.38 25.83
N ILE A 306 14.94 -44.08 25.59
CA ILE A 306 14.34 -43.52 24.38
C ILE A 306 15.39 -43.48 23.25
N ALA A 307 16.62 -43.08 23.57
CA ALA A 307 17.74 -43.05 22.63
C ALA A 307 19.06 -43.30 23.36
N SER A 308 19.96 -44.09 22.74
CA SER A 308 21.24 -44.48 23.33
C SER A 308 22.34 -43.46 23.07
N LYS A 309 23.34 -43.43 23.95
CA LYS A 309 24.58 -42.67 23.70
C LYS A 309 25.24 -43.19 22.41
N GLY A 310 25.58 -42.29 21.49
CA GLY A 310 26.17 -42.60 20.19
C GLY A 310 25.17 -42.72 19.04
N ASP A 311 23.85 -42.67 19.31
CA ASP A 311 22.84 -42.68 18.26
C ASP A 311 22.86 -41.35 17.47
N ILE A 312 22.73 -41.46 16.14
CA ILE A 312 22.52 -40.32 15.25
C ILE A 312 21.02 -40.05 15.17
N LEU A 313 20.62 -38.83 15.49
CA LEU A 313 19.23 -38.41 15.44
C LEU A 313 18.83 -37.99 14.03
N ASP A 314 18.49 -38.97 13.20
CA ASP A 314 17.83 -38.76 11.91
C ASP A 314 16.35 -38.35 12.10
N ARG A 315 15.66 -37.98 11.01
CA ARG A 315 14.29 -37.44 11.10
C ARG A 315 13.28 -38.45 11.68
N ARG A 316 13.40 -39.72 11.31
CA ARG A 316 12.47 -40.77 11.76
C ARG A 316 12.64 -41.07 13.24
N ASN A 317 13.88 -41.12 13.71
CA ASN A 317 14.18 -41.30 15.14
C ASN A 317 13.80 -40.04 15.92
N LEU A 318 14.08 -38.84 15.39
CA LEU A 318 13.73 -37.59 16.04
C LEU A 318 12.20 -37.44 16.22
N ASP A 319 11.40 -37.77 15.20
CA ASP A 319 9.94 -37.70 15.27
C ASP A 319 9.34 -38.65 16.33
N GLN A 320 9.99 -39.79 16.59
CA GLN A 320 9.61 -40.69 17.70
C GLN A 320 9.96 -40.11 19.08
N ILE A 321 11.02 -39.31 19.16
CA ILE A 321 11.56 -38.74 20.41
C ILE A 321 10.89 -37.41 20.76
N ILE A 322 10.32 -36.67 19.80
CA ILE A 322 9.66 -35.36 20.02
C ILE A 322 8.61 -35.41 21.14
N PRO A 323 7.65 -36.35 21.17
CA PRO A 323 6.65 -36.40 22.24
C PRO A 323 7.27 -36.56 23.63
N ASN A 324 8.36 -37.32 23.75
CA ASN A 324 9.06 -37.51 25.02
C ASN A 324 9.90 -36.27 25.41
N LEU A 325 10.49 -35.57 24.44
CA LEU A 325 11.17 -34.29 24.68
C LEU A 325 10.21 -33.21 25.20
N GLU A 326 8.95 -33.23 24.75
CA GLU A 326 7.89 -32.35 25.24
C GLU A 326 7.40 -32.77 26.64
N ASN A 327 7.45 -34.06 26.98
CA ASN A 327 7.07 -34.62 28.29
C ASN A 327 8.15 -34.53 29.38
N GLY A 328 9.18 -33.69 29.22
CA GLY A 328 10.11 -33.35 30.32
C GLY A 328 11.49 -34.01 30.27
N VAL A 329 11.84 -34.76 29.23
CA VAL A 329 13.18 -35.36 29.08
C VAL A 329 14.25 -34.26 29.00
N GLY A 330 15.29 -34.36 29.85
CA GLY A 330 16.42 -33.42 29.85
C GLY A 330 16.16 -32.06 30.55
N PHE A 331 15.06 -31.94 31.30
CA PHE A 331 14.75 -30.72 32.05
C PHE A 331 15.69 -30.59 33.26
N ARG A 332 16.22 -29.38 33.50
CA ARG A 332 17.07 -29.02 34.63
C ARG A 332 16.61 -27.73 35.26
N THR A 333 16.55 -27.70 36.58
CA THR A 333 16.23 -26.50 37.35
C THR A 333 17.50 -25.82 37.82
N LEU A 334 17.74 -24.61 37.33
CA LEU A 334 18.86 -23.75 37.72
C LEU A 334 18.43 -22.84 38.87
N ARG A 335 19.30 -22.65 39.86
CA ARG A 335 19.07 -21.74 40.99
C ARG A 335 20.09 -20.61 40.94
N PRO A 336 19.72 -19.42 40.43
CA PRO A 336 20.60 -18.26 40.41
C PRO A 336 20.88 -17.77 41.84
N THR A 337 22.07 -17.19 42.06
CA THR A 337 22.50 -16.64 43.36
C THR A 337 22.85 -15.15 43.20
N ASP A 338 22.29 -14.29 44.06
CA ASP A 338 22.59 -12.84 44.17
C ASP A 338 22.48 -11.99 42.88
N GLY A 339 21.95 -12.51 41.78
CA GLY A 339 21.66 -11.78 40.52
C GLY A 339 20.21 -11.31 40.40
N VAL A 340 19.80 -10.81 39.23
CA VAL A 340 18.47 -10.21 38.97
C VAL A 340 17.31 -11.18 39.26
N MET A 341 17.56 -12.48 39.24
CA MET A 341 16.56 -13.53 39.45
C MET A 341 16.53 -13.99 40.91
N GLU A 342 15.33 -14.09 41.45
CA GLU A 342 15.07 -14.71 42.76
C GLU A 342 14.43 -16.09 42.61
N ASP A 343 13.74 -16.35 41.49
CA ASP A 343 13.07 -17.60 41.18
C ASP A 343 13.99 -18.61 40.47
N SER A 344 13.68 -19.90 40.64
CA SER A 344 14.38 -20.98 39.92
C SER A 344 14.03 -20.95 38.43
N VAL A 345 15.05 -21.10 37.58
CA VAL A 345 14.91 -21.08 36.12
C VAL A 345 14.88 -22.51 35.59
N LEU A 346 13.84 -22.84 34.82
CA LEU A 346 13.74 -24.13 34.14
C LEU A 346 14.35 -24.03 32.75
N VAL A 347 15.29 -24.91 32.44
CA VAL A 347 15.88 -25.06 31.10
C VAL A 347 15.90 -26.54 30.71
N GLN A 348 15.98 -26.82 29.42
CA GLN A 348 16.15 -28.17 28.89
C GLN A 348 17.56 -28.31 28.34
N SER A 349 18.34 -29.28 28.78
CA SER A 349 19.76 -29.41 28.41
C SER A 349 20.07 -30.83 27.96
N ILE A 350 20.64 -30.97 26.76
CA ILE A 350 21.08 -32.25 26.19
C ILE A 350 22.52 -32.14 25.70
N LYS A 351 23.33 -33.16 25.95
CA LYS A 351 24.72 -33.25 25.50
C LYS A 351 24.88 -33.96 24.16
N ILE A 352 25.66 -33.36 23.27
CA ILE A 352 26.06 -33.97 21.99
C ILE A 352 27.58 -33.89 21.79
N TYR A 353 28.09 -34.68 20.85
CA TYR A 353 29.43 -34.51 20.32
C TYR A 353 29.44 -33.38 19.29
N ALA A 354 30.41 -32.46 19.38
CA ALA A 354 30.52 -31.36 18.42
C ALA A 354 30.91 -31.90 17.03
N PRO A 355 30.25 -31.48 15.93
CA PRO A 355 30.59 -31.92 14.57
C PRO A 355 32.02 -31.60 14.15
N ASN A 356 32.57 -30.52 14.70
CA ASN A 356 33.92 -30.04 14.39
C ASN A 356 35.01 -30.79 15.18
N ASP A 357 34.64 -31.49 16.26
CA ASP A 357 35.57 -32.18 17.17
C ASP A 357 34.83 -33.29 17.92
N GLU A 358 34.97 -34.54 17.46
CA GLU A 358 34.24 -35.70 17.98
C GLU A 358 34.59 -36.05 19.44
N GLU A 359 35.69 -35.52 20.00
CA GLU A 359 36.06 -35.72 21.41
C GLU A 359 35.43 -34.66 22.34
N LYS A 360 34.90 -33.56 21.78
CA LYS A 360 34.39 -32.42 22.56
C LYS A 360 32.88 -32.53 22.76
N GLU A 361 32.47 -32.74 24.02
CA GLU A 361 31.06 -32.69 24.43
C GLU A 361 30.60 -31.23 24.56
N ILE A 362 29.47 -30.89 23.94
CA ILE A 362 28.84 -29.56 24.06
C ILE A 362 27.41 -29.66 24.61
N ASN A 363 27.00 -28.66 25.39
CA ASN A 363 25.67 -28.58 25.96
C ASN A 363 24.74 -27.81 25.02
N ILE A 364 23.65 -28.43 24.59
CA ILE A 364 22.56 -27.74 23.90
C ILE A 364 21.48 -27.39 24.91
N ILE A 365 21.25 -26.09 25.12
CA ILE A 365 20.21 -25.60 26.04
C ILE A 365 19.01 -25.07 25.25
N GLY A 366 17.83 -25.62 25.50
CA GLY A 366 16.53 -25.14 25.07
C GLY A 366 15.74 -24.46 26.18
N ASN A 367 14.74 -23.68 25.79
CA ASN A 367 13.99 -22.81 26.70
C ASN A 367 12.85 -23.50 27.46
N ALA A 368 12.79 -24.84 27.44
CA ALA A 368 11.86 -25.66 28.23
C ALA A 368 10.35 -25.38 28.00
N TYR A 369 9.93 -25.15 26.76
CA TYR A 369 8.51 -25.05 26.33
C TYR A 369 7.66 -24.09 27.17
N ILE A 370 8.07 -22.83 27.23
CA ILE A 370 7.32 -21.78 27.93
C ILE A 370 5.94 -21.61 27.30
N GLU A 371 4.91 -21.49 28.15
CA GLU A 371 3.53 -21.26 27.72
C GLU A 371 3.36 -20.00 26.84
N GLU A 372 2.42 -20.05 25.90
CA GLU A 372 2.16 -18.96 24.95
C GLU A 372 1.60 -17.68 25.60
N ASN A 373 1.04 -17.79 26.81
CA ASN A 373 0.52 -16.65 27.59
C ASN A 373 1.64 -15.72 28.10
N VAL A 374 2.89 -16.21 28.19
CA VAL A 374 4.05 -15.42 28.63
C VAL A 374 4.56 -14.57 27.48
N LYS A 375 4.08 -13.32 27.40
CA LYS A 375 4.38 -12.39 26.31
C LYS A 375 5.65 -11.55 26.50
N HIS A 376 6.39 -11.68 27.59
CA HIS A 376 7.67 -10.98 27.81
C HIS A 376 8.84 -11.97 27.71
N ILE A 377 10.07 -11.48 27.55
CA ILE A 377 11.25 -12.35 27.51
C ILE A 377 11.51 -12.95 28.89
N THR A 378 11.95 -14.21 28.95
CA THR A 378 12.31 -14.89 30.19
C THR A 378 13.81 -15.12 30.29
N PRO A 379 14.34 -15.33 31.50
CA PRO A 379 15.70 -15.82 31.70
C PRO A 379 16.09 -17.04 30.85
N SER A 380 15.21 -18.03 30.77
CA SER A 380 15.44 -19.27 30.02
C SER A 380 15.66 -18.99 28.53
N ASP A 381 14.96 -18.01 27.96
CA ASP A 381 15.14 -17.59 26.56
C ASP A 381 16.54 -17.00 26.33
N ILE A 382 17.02 -16.14 27.25
CA ILE A 382 18.33 -15.50 27.14
C ILE A 382 19.45 -16.55 27.22
N ILE A 383 19.39 -17.46 28.20
CA ILE A 383 20.39 -18.52 28.36
C ILE A 383 20.41 -19.43 27.13
N SER A 384 19.23 -19.84 26.65
CA SER A 384 19.10 -20.71 25.47
C SER A 384 19.61 -20.02 24.20
N SER A 385 19.36 -18.72 24.06
CA SER A 385 19.86 -17.91 22.94
C SER A 385 21.39 -17.79 22.94
N ILE A 386 22.00 -17.60 24.13
CA ILE A 386 23.46 -17.60 24.30
C ILE A 386 24.05 -18.98 23.99
N SER A 387 23.45 -20.06 24.49
CA SER A 387 23.87 -21.44 24.16
C SER A 387 23.79 -21.71 22.66
N TYR A 388 22.70 -21.31 21.99
CA TYR A 388 22.58 -21.42 20.54
C TYR A 388 23.72 -20.66 19.83
N PHE A 389 24.03 -19.44 20.27
CA PHE A 389 25.11 -18.65 19.70
C PHE A 389 26.48 -19.34 19.80
N PHE A 390 26.80 -19.95 20.95
CA PHE A 390 28.02 -20.75 21.11
C PHE A 390 27.99 -22.02 20.26
N ASN A 391 26.84 -22.69 20.14
CA ASN A 391 26.70 -23.89 19.32
C ASN A 391 26.94 -23.61 17.83
N LEU A 392 26.53 -22.44 17.32
CA LEU A 392 26.82 -22.01 15.95
C LEU A 392 28.33 -21.89 15.68
N LEU A 393 29.11 -21.43 16.66
CA LEU A 393 30.57 -21.38 16.56
C LEU A 393 31.18 -22.79 16.45
N HIS A 394 30.47 -23.82 16.94
CA HIS A 394 30.84 -25.24 16.85
C HIS A 394 30.16 -26.00 15.70
N GLY A 395 29.47 -25.31 14.79
CA GLY A 395 28.85 -25.92 13.62
C GLY A 395 27.48 -26.58 13.87
N VAL A 396 26.83 -26.27 15.01
CA VAL A 396 25.50 -26.81 15.36
C VAL A 396 24.45 -25.72 15.32
N GLY A 397 23.48 -25.88 14.40
CA GLY A 397 22.36 -24.96 14.17
C GLY A 397 22.50 -24.13 12.89
N ASP A 398 21.41 -23.50 12.48
CA ASP A 398 21.33 -22.74 11.23
C ASP A 398 21.24 -21.21 11.46
N THR A 399 21.81 -20.45 10.51
CA THR A 399 21.61 -19.00 10.38
C THR A 399 20.26 -18.68 9.76
N ASP A 400 19.71 -17.52 10.09
CA ASP A 400 18.40 -17.08 9.61
C ASP A 400 18.52 -16.15 8.41
N ASP A 401 17.75 -16.43 7.36
CA ASP A 401 17.53 -15.51 6.27
C ASP A 401 16.44 -14.50 6.67
N ILE A 402 16.80 -13.22 6.67
CA ILE A 402 15.94 -12.10 7.07
C ILE A 402 14.80 -11.87 6.07
N ASP A 403 14.99 -12.27 4.82
CA ASP A 403 14.06 -12.04 3.73
C ASP A 403 13.09 -13.21 3.52
N HIS A 404 13.37 -14.36 4.13
CA HIS A 404 12.47 -15.49 4.20
C HIS A 404 11.09 -15.11 4.79
N LEU A 405 9.98 -15.53 4.15
CA LEU A 405 8.62 -15.25 4.64
C LEU A 405 8.26 -15.95 5.94
N GLY A 406 9.05 -16.91 6.41
CA GLY A 406 8.95 -17.44 7.78
C GLY A 406 9.48 -16.46 8.84
N ASN A 407 10.25 -15.45 8.43
CA ASN A 407 10.89 -14.45 9.28
C ASN A 407 10.30 -13.03 9.07
N ARG A 408 9.56 -12.84 7.99
CA ARG A 408 8.74 -11.65 7.72
C ARG A 408 7.27 -11.95 7.91
N ARG A 409 6.55 -11.06 8.57
CA ARG A 409 5.11 -11.20 8.82
C ARG A 409 4.35 -9.97 8.39
N LEU A 410 3.07 -10.16 8.11
CA LEU A 410 2.12 -9.10 7.84
C LEU A 410 1.51 -8.58 9.14
N ARG A 411 1.52 -7.26 9.27
CA ARG A 411 0.66 -6.52 10.18
C ARG A 411 -0.53 -6.00 9.37
N SER A 412 -1.67 -6.65 9.54
CA SER A 412 -2.93 -6.25 8.92
C SER A 412 -3.60 -5.10 9.69
N VAL A 413 -4.68 -4.56 9.14
CA VAL A 413 -5.40 -3.39 9.66
C VAL A 413 -5.75 -3.48 11.14
N GLY A 414 -6.19 -4.65 11.62
CA GLY A 414 -6.58 -4.85 13.01
C GLY A 414 -5.41 -4.63 13.98
N GLU A 415 -4.24 -5.19 13.68
CA GLU A 415 -3.05 -5.03 14.52
C GLU A 415 -2.49 -3.60 14.44
N LEU A 416 -2.54 -2.97 13.27
CA LEU A 416 -2.12 -1.57 13.10
C LEU A 416 -2.98 -0.63 13.95
N LEU A 417 -4.31 -0.84 13.94
CA LEU A 417 -5.24 -0.08 14.77
C LEU A 417 -5.04 -0.37 16.26
N GLN A 418 -4.83 -1.64 16.64
CA GLN A 418 -4.51 -2.02 18.01
C GLN A 418 -3.28 -1.27 18.53
N ASN A 419 -2.20 -1.23 17.76
CA ASN A 419 -0.98 -0.53 18.16
C ASN A 419 -1.21 0.98 18.36
N GLN A 420 -1.95 1.63 17.47
CA GLN A 420 -2.26 3.06 17.59
C GLN A 420 -3.19 3.36 18.75
N PHE A 421 -4.23 2.54 18.95
CA PHE A 421 -5.15 2.70 20.05
C PHE A 421 -4.44 2.51 21.40
N ARG A 422 -3.54 1.53 21.51
CA ARG A 422 -2.69 1.30 22.68
C ARG A 422 -1.83 2.51 23.05
N ILE A 423 -1.24 3.20 22.06
CA ILE A 423 -0.48 4.44 22.30
C ILE A 423 -1.38 5.52 22.90
N GLY A 424 -2.59 5.69 22.35
CA GLY A 424 -3.61 6.59 22.88
C GLY A 424 -4.01 6.26 24.32
N LEU A 425 -4.28 4.98 24.60
CA LEU A 425 -4.64 4.48 25.93
C LEU A 425 -3.52 4.65 26.95
N SER A 426 -2.27 4.40 26.59
CA SER A 426 -1.12 4.58 27.51
C SER A 426 -0.94 6.05 27.91
N ARG A 427 -1.17 6.99 26.98
CA ARG A 427 -1.18 8.43 27.31
C ARG A 427 -2.34 8.79 28.25
N MET A 428 -3.51 8.18 28.03
CA MET A 428 -4.67 8.35 28.91
C MET A 428 -4.41 7.77 30.30
N GLU A 429 -3.83 6.58 30.42
CA GLU A 429 -3.48 5.93 31.69
C GLU A 429 -2.65 6.87 32.57
N ARG A 430 -1.64 7.51 31.98
CA ARG A 430 -0.82 8.50 32.70
C ARG A 430 -1.64 9.66 33.25
N VAL A 431 -2.55 10.22 32.45
CA VAL A 431 -3.44 11.31 32.87
C VAL A 431 -4.39 10.86 33.99
N VAL A 432 -4.91 9.63 33.92
CA VAL A 432 -5.75 9.05 34.97
C VAL A 432 -4.97 8.95 36.28
N ARG A 433 -3.75 8.40 36.24
CA ARG A 433 -2.88 8.26 37.43
C ARG A 433 -2.52 9.61 38.05
N GLU A 434 -2.22 10.62 37.23
CA GLU A 434 -1.97 11.99 37.68
C GLU A 434 -3.23 12.59 38.34
N ARG A 435 -4.42 12.42 37.74
CA ARG A 435 -5.68 12.95 38.30
C ARG A 435 -6.11 12.25 39.59
N MET A 436 -5.90 10.94 39.71
CA MET A 436 -6.18 10.20 40.96
C MET A 436 -5.42 10.77 42.16
N SER A 437 -4.20 11.30 41.94
CA SER A 437 -3.40 11.91 43.00
C SER A 437 -3.80 13.35 43.36
N ILE A 438 -4.51 14.05 42.46
CA ILE A 438 -4.86 15.47 42.61
C ILE A 438 -6.30 15.65 43.13
N GLN A 439 -7.22 14.77 42.74
CA GLN A 439 -8.64 14.91 43.08
C GLN A 439 -8.99 14.34 44.46
N ASP A 440 -9.99 14.95 45.11
CA ASP A 440 -10.48 14.51 46.41
C ASP A 440 -11.14 13.12 46.34
N MET A 441 -10.70 12.20 47.20
CA MET A 441 -11.07 10.78 47.20
C MET A 441 -12.57 10.48 47.42
N THR A 442 -13.35 11.45 47.92
CA THR A 442 -14.78 11.27 48.26
C THR A 442 -15.73 11.57 47.10
N THR A 443 -15.35 12.46 46.18
CA THR A 443 -16.23 12.93 45.09
C THR A 443 -15.88 12.35 43.73
N ILE A 444 -14.79 11.61 43.66
CA ILE A 444 -14.22 11.09 42.41
C ILE A 444 -15.18 10.10 41.72
N THR A 445 -15.28 10.26 40.40
CA THR A 445 -16.06 9.40 39.49
C THR A 445 -15.18 8.99 38.31
N PRO A 446 -15.42 7.83 37.67
CA PRO A 446 -14.69 7.41 36.47
C PRO A 446 -14.66 8.48 35.38
N GLN A 447 -15.79 9.18 35.14
CA GLN A 447 -15.88 10.22 34.12
C GLN A 447 -14.98 11.44 34.38
N GLN A 448 -14.73 11.82 35.64
CA GLN A 448 -13.83 12.93 35.98
C GLN A 448 -12.36 12.58 35.78
N LEU A 449 -12.01 11.30 35.90
CA LEU A 449 -10.65 10.78 35.73
C LEU A 449 -10.27 10.63 34.25
N ILE A 450 -11.21 10.21 33.41
CA ILE A 450 -10.95 9.90 32.01
C ILE A 450 -10.82 11.17 31.16
N ASN A 451 -9.77 11.21 30.33
CA ASN A 451 -9.60 12.19 29.27
C ASN A 451 -9.38 11.46 27.94
N ILE A 452 -10.37 11.52 27.06
CA ILE A 452 -10.39 10.77 25.79
C ILE A 452 -9.59 11.43 24.66
N ARG A 453 -9.19 12.71 24.82
CA ARG A 453 -8.51 13.47 23.75
C ARG A 453 -7.27 12.75 23.18
N PRO A 454 -6.37 12.15 23.98
CA PRO A 454 -5.21 11.42 23.46
C PRO A 454 -5.59 10.21 22.61
N VAL A 455 -6.68 9.51 22.97
CA VAL A 455 -7.17 8.32 22.27
C VAL A 455 -7.74 8.71 20.90
N VAL A 456 -8.67 9.68 20.87
CA VAL A 456 -9.30 10.16 19.64
C VAL A 456 -8.27 10.79 18.70
N ALA A 457 -7.31 11.57 19.25
CA ALA A 457 -6.25 12.18 18.45
C ALA A 457 -5.37 11.12 17.76
N SER A 458 -5.00 10.04 18.46
CA SER A 458 -4.16 8.97 17.90
C SER A 458 -4.85 8.24 16.74
N ILE A 459 -6.14 7.97 16.85
CA ILE A 459 -6.93 7.34 15.78
C ILE A 459 -7.08 8.29 14.59
N LYS A 460 -7.41 9.56 14.85
CA LYS A 460 -7.58 10.58 13.81
C LYS A 460 -6.28 10.81 13.04
N GLU A 461 -5.14 10.85 13.72
CA GLU A 461 -3.82 10.95 13.10
C GLU A 461 -3.53 9.71 12.24
N PHE A 462 -3.76 8.50 12.75
CA PHE A 462 -3.56 7.28 11.97
C PHE A 462 -4.40 7.27 10.68
N PHE A 463 -5.71 7.50 10.79
CA PHE A 463 -6.56 7.46 9.60
C PHE A 463 -6.30 8.63 8.67
N GLY A 464 -5.90 9.80 9.17
CA GLY A 464 -5.73 11.03 8.39
C GLY A 464 -4.39 11.18 7.69
N SER A 465 -3.27 10.88 8.37
CA SER A 465 -1.90 11.20 7.91
C SER A 465 -0.96 9.99 7.81
N SER A 466 -1.38 8.79 8.21
CA SER A 466 -0.52 7.60 8.08
C SER A 466 -0.22 7.25 6.63
N GLN A 467 1.03 6.86 6.34
CA GLN A 467 1.44 6.34 5.04
C GLN A 467 0.70 5.04 4.64
N LEU A 468 0.21 4.29 5.63
CA LEU A 468 -0.53 3.04 5.42
C LEU A 468 -2.03 3.28 5.19
N SER A 469 -2.55 4.46 5.58
CA SER A 469 -3.92 4.89 5.29
C SER A 469 -3.95 5.63 3.96
N GLN A 470 -4.19 4.90 2.88
CA GLN A 470 -4.08 5.42 1.52
C GLN A 470 -5.47 5.76 0.96
N PHE A 471 -5.54 6.82 0.16
CA PHE A 471 -6.71 7.06 -0.68
C PHE A 471 -6.90 5.87 -1.61
N MET A 472 -8.12 5.34 -1.67
CA MET A 472 -8.40 4.16 -2.46
C MET A 472 -8.21 4.46 -3.95
N ASP A 473 -7.52 3.57 -4.66
CA ASP A 473 -7.47 3.56 -6.12
C ASP A 473 -8.77 2.93 -6.62
N GLN A 474 -9.64 3.79 -7.13
CA GLN A 474 -10.97 3.48 -7.65
C GLN A 474 -11.08 3.88 -9.12
N THR A 475 -9.99 3.68 -9.87
CA THR A 475 -10.01 3.85 -11.32
C THR A 475 -10.93 2.80 -11.95
N ASN A 476 -10.83 1.54 -11.52
CA ASN A 476 -11.69 0.43 -11.94
C ASN A 476 -11.72 -0.67 -10.86
N PRO A 477 -12.62 -1.67 -10.95
CA PRO A 477 -12.77 -2.70 -9.92
C PRO A 477 -11.50 -3.52 -9.64
N LEU A 478 -10.63 -3.72 -10.64
CA LEU A 478 -9.38 -4.46 -10.46
C LEU A 478 -8.36 -3.63 -9.68
N GLY A 479 -8.29 -2.31 -9.93
CA GLY A 479 -7.51 -1.37 -9.13
C GLY A 479 -7.91 -1.39 -7.66
N GLU A 480 -9.22 -1.40 -7.39
CA GLU A 480 -9.79 -1.49 -6.04
C GLU A 480 -9.36 -2.78 -5.33
N LEU A 481 -9.55 -3.92 -6.01
CA LEU A 481 -9.27 -5.25 -5.45
C LEU A 481 -7.78 -5.44 -5.16
N THR A 482 -6.91 -5.08 -6.11
CA THR A 482 -5.46 -5.13 -5.92
C THR A 482 -5.03 -4.24 -4.74
N HIS A 483 -5.60 -3.05 -4.61
CA HIS A 483 -5.18 -2.13 -3.55
C HIS A 483 -5.51 -2.68 -2.15
N LYS A 484 -6.65 -3.36 -2.00
CA LYS A 484 -7.04 -4.05 -0.74
C LYS A 484 -6.13 -5.22 -0.39
N ARG A 485 -5.50 -5.86 -1.39
CA ARG A 485 -4.57 -7.00 -1.25
C ARG A 485 -3.09 -6.62 -1.32
N ARG A 486 -2.78 -5.31 -1.29
CA ARG A 486 -1.41 -4.80 -1.38
C ARG A 486 -0.65 -5.01 -0.07
N LEU A 487 0.63 -5.35 -0.20
CA LEU A 487 1.59 -5.54 0.88
C LEU A 487 2.68 -4.47 0.77
N SER A 488 2.87 -3.67 1.81
CA SER A 488 3.88 -2.60 1.84
C SER A 488 4.98 -2.92 2.85
N ALA A 489 6.24 -2.96 2.42
CA ALA A 489 7.40 -3.01 3.33
C ALA A 489 7.74 -1.64 3.94
N LEU A 490 7.11 -0.57 3.44
CA LEU A 490 7.28 0.81 3.89
C LEU A 490 6.32 1.16 5.03
N GLY A 491 6.70 2.13 5.86
CA GLY A 491 5.87 2.71 6.92
C GLY A 491 6.51 2.62 8.30
N PRO A 492 5.83 3.11 9.36
CA PRO A 492 6.35 3.07 10.72
C PRO A 492 6.69 1.64 11.15
N GLY A 493 7.90 1.42 11.69
CA GLY A 493 8.39 0.08 12.07
C GLY A 493 8.81 -0.83 10.90
N GLY A 494 8.62 -0.40 9.66
CA GLY A 494 9.12 -1.05 8.45
C GLY A 494 10.41 -0.39 7.95
N LEU A 495 10.63 -0.46 6.63
CA LEU A 495 11.79 0.12 5.96
C LEU A 495 11.49 1.53 5.44
N THR A 496 12.53 2.35 5.31
CA THR A 496 12.48 3.57 4.50
C THR A 496 13.05 3.27 3.11
N ARG A 497 12.63 4.06 2.11
CA ARG A 497 13.10 3.87 0.72
C ARG A 497 14.62 3.91 0.59
N GLU A 498 15.27 4.78 1.36
CA GLU A 498 16.73 4.98 1.34
C GLU A 498 17.50 3.86 2.02
N ARG A 499 16.91 3.20 3.03
CA ARG A 499 17.55 2.10 3.76
C ARG A 499 17.29 0.73 3.12
N ALA A 500 16.37 0.65 2.18
CA ALA A 500 16.03 -0.59 1.50
C ALA A 500 17.06 -0.93 0.42
N GLY A 501 17.93 -1.90 0.72
CA GLY A 501 18.92 -2.44 -0.20
C GLY A 501 18.32 -3.28 -1.34
N TYR A 502 19.19 -3.85 -2.16
CA TYR A 502 18.82 -4.69 -3.30
C TYR A 502 18.16 -6.01 -2.88
N GLU A 503 18.75 -6.71 -1.90
CA GLU A 503 18.29 -8.04 -1.41
C GLU A 503 16.80 -8.03 -1.04
N VAL A 504 16.36 -6.98 -0.33
CA VAL A 504 14.97 -6.83 0.11
C VAL A 504 13.98 -6.62 -1.04
N ARG A 505 14.46 -6.11 -2.19
CA ARG A 505 13.63 -5.82 -3.37
C ARG A 505 13.54 -7.02 -4.31
N ASP A 506 14.41 -8.00 -4.14
CA ASP A 506 14.49 -9.17 -5.01
C ASP A 506 13.39 -10.20 -4.67
N VAL A 507 13.18 -11.14 -5.58
CA VAL A 507 12.23 -12.24 -5.40
C VAL A 507 12.93 -13.38 -4.67
N HIS A 508 12.43 -13.70 -3.48
CA HIS A 508 12.91 -14.81 -2.66
C HIS A 508 12.11 -16.09 -2.95
N TYR A 509 12.72 -17.28 -2.88
CA TYR A 509 12.06 -18.55 -3.24
C TYR A 509 10.79 -18.83 -2.43
N SER A 510 10.77 -18.47 -1.14
CA SER A 510 9.58 -18.62 -0.29
C SER A 510 8.41 -17.70 -0.64
N HIS A 511 8.57 -16.76 -1.58
CA HIS A 511 7.44 -15.98 -2.13
C HIS A 511 6.45 -16.84 -2.91
N TYR A 512 6.87 -18.02 -3.39
CA TYR A 512 6.04 -18.94 -4.16
C TYR A 512 4.70 -19.23 -3.45
N GLY A 513 3.58 -19.04 -4.16
CA GLY A 513 2.23 -19.23 -3.62
C GLY A 513 1.76 -18.16 -2.63
N ARG A 514 2.63 -17.24 -2.17
CA ARG A 514 2.36 -16.28 -1.08
C ARG A 514 2.32 -14.84 -1.57
N MET A 515 3.37 -14.40 -2.26
CA MET A 515 3.48 -13.06 -2.84
C MET A 515 3.76 -13.18 -4.33
N CYS A 516 3.06 -12.38 -5.14
CA CYS A 516 3.23 -12.44 -6.58
C CYS A 516 4.62 -11.92 -7.00
N PRO A 517 5.38 -12.67 -7.80
CA PRO A 517 6.70 -12.25 -8.27
C PRO A 517 6.65 -11.25 -9.44
N ILE A 518 5.48 -11.07 -10.06
CA ILE A 518 5.29 -10.23 -11.25
C ILE A 518 4.75 -8.84 -10.89
N GLU A 519 3.74 -8.77 -10.02
CA GLU A 519 3.03 -7.52 -9.76
C GLU A 519 3.73 -6.64 -8.72
N THR A 520 4.61 -5.76 -9.20
CA THR A 520 5.25 -4.68 -8.42
C THR A 520 5.30 -3.38 -9.25
N PRO A 521 5.29 -2.19 -8.62
CA PRO A 521 5.55 -0.94 -9.33
C PRO A 521 6.96 -0.92 -9.97
N GLU A 522 7.08 -0.35 -11.17
CA GLU A 522 8.36 -0.21 -11.91
C GLU A 522 9.29 0.90 -11.37
N GLY A 523 8.73 1.80 -10.56
CA GLY A 523 9.43 2.99 -10.07
C GLY A 523 10.33 2.73 -8.85
N PRO A 524 10.62 3.77 -8.04
CA PRO A 524 11.55 3.64 -6.89
C PRO A 524 11.05 2.69 -5.78
N ASN A 525 9.80 2.24 -5.86
CA ASN A 525 9.19 1.30 -4.91
C ASN A 525 9.22 -0.15 -5.39
N ILE A 526 9.94 -0.48 -6.47
CA ILE A 526 10.07 -1.85 -6.96
C ILE A 526 10.52 -2.81 -5.84
N GLY A 527 9.80 -3.93 -5.70
CA GLY A 527 10.03 -4.96 -4.67
C GLY A 527 9.60 -4.58 -3.25
N LEU A 528 9.29 -3.30 -2.98
CA LEU A 528 8.85 -2.82 -1.66
C LEU A 528 7.33 -2.77 -1.52
N ILE A 529 6.62 -2.77 -2.65
CA ILE A 529 5.17 -2.87 -2.72
C ILE A 529 4.85 -4.08 -3.58
N ASN A 530 4.32 -5.12 -2.95
CA ASN A 530 3.96 -6.38 -3.59
C ASN A 530 2.45 -6.64 -3.43
N SER A 531 1.95 -7.65 -4.12
CA SER A 531 0.55 -8.07 -4.03
C SER A 531 0.46 -9.52 -3.57
N LEU A 532 -0.56 -9.82 -2.77
CA LEU A 532 -0.84 -11.16 -2.28
C LEU A 532 -1.23 -12.10 -3.45
N SER A 533 -0.71 -13.33 -3.47
CA SER A 533 -1.07 -14.34 -4.47
C SER A 533 -2.52 -14.79 -4.36
N SER A 534 -3.04 -15.48 -5.37
CA SER A 534 -4.48 -15.77 -5.51
C SER A 534 -5.08 -16.62 -4.38
N PHE A 535 -4.37 -17.67 -3.93
CA PHE A 535 -4.85 -18.58 -2.88
C PHE A 535 -4.26 -18.32 -1.49
N ALA A 536 -3.36 -17.34 -1.39
CA ALA A 536 -2.66 -17.05 -0.16
C ALA A 536 -3.60 -16.53 0.93
N LYS A 537 -3.39 -17.01 2.16
CA LYS A 537 -4.10 -16.59 3.37
C LYS A 537 -3.11 -16.08 4.41
N VAL A 538 -3.62 -15.33 5.39
CA VAL A 538 -2.81 -14.85 6.52
C VAL A 538 -3.31 -15.53 7.78
N ASN A 539 -2.41 -16.17 8.50
CA ASN A 539 -2.76 -16.85 9.75
C ASN A 539 -2.84 -15.90 10.94
N LYS A 540 -3.24 -16.43 12.11
CA LYS A 540 -3.39 -15.66 13.35
C LYS A 540 -2.12 -14.95 13.82
N PHE A 541 -0.93 -15.38 13.37
CA PHE A 541 0.36 -14.80 13.73
C PHE A 541 0.87 -13.78 12.71
N GLY A 542 0.17 -13.63 11.58
CA GLY A 542 0.56 -12.74 10.48
C GLY A 542 1.48 -13.38 9.43
N PHE A 543 1.72 -14.69 9.46
CA PHE A 543 2.47 -15.36 8.40
C PHE A 543 1.55 -15.69 7.22
N ILE A 544 2.12 -15.66 6.01
CA ILE A 544 1.37 -15.99 4.79
C ILE A 544 1.44 -17.50 4.56
N GLU A 545 0.27 -18.11 4.40
CA GLU A 545 0.10 -19.53 4.13
C GLU A 545 -0.41 -19.74 2.72
N THR A 546 -0.02 -20.86 2.11
CA THR A 546 -0.49 -21.29 0.80
C THR A 546 -1.00 -22.73 0.90
N PRO A 547 -2.07 -23.11 0.17
CA PRO A 547 -2.63 -24.44 0.27
C PRO A 547 -1.85 -25.45 -0.58
N TYR A 548 -1.69 -26.67 -0.06
CA TYR A 548 -1.09 -27.81 -0.75
C TYR A 548 -1.95 -29.06 -0.57
N ARG A 549 -1.98 -29.93 -1.59
CA ARG A 549 -2.58 -31.27 -1.51
C ARG A 549 -1.60 -32.23 -0.86
N ARG A 550 -2.04 -32.95 0.17
CA ARG A 550 -1.19 -33.91 0.86
C ARG A 550 -1.02 -35.20 0.06
N VAL A 551 0.22 -35.66 -0.09
CA VAL A 551 0.53 -37.01 -0.57
C VAL A 551 0.59 -37.94 0.62
N ASP A 552 -0.10 -39.07 0.55
CA ASP A 552 -0.09 -40.07 1.61
C ASP A 552 1.24 -40.85 1.57
N PRO A 553 2.05 -40.83 2.65
CA PRO A 553 3.36 -41.49 2.69
C PRO A 553 3.31 -43.02 2.56
N GLU A 554 2.19 -43.65 2.92
CA GLU A 554 2.07 -45.12 2.84
C GLU A 554 1.65 -45.59 1.44
N THR A 555 0.83 -44.78 0.75
CA THR A 555 0.22 -45.15 -0.53
C THR A 555 0.78 -44.40 -1.73
N ASN A 556 1.60 -43.37 -1.52
CA ASN A 556 2.12 -42.43 -2.53
C ASN A 556 1.01 -41.82 -3.41
N ARG A 557 -0.19 -41.68 -2.84
CA ARG A 557 -1.36 -41.16 -3.53
C ARG A 557 -1.61 -39.71 -3.12
N VAL A 558 -1.85 -38.85 -4.10
CA VAL A 558 -2.28 -37.48 -3.86
C VAL A 558 -3.72 -37.49 -3.35
N THR A 559 -3.93 -36.98 -2.14
CA THR A 559 -5.24 -36.93 -1.49
C THR A 559 -5.97 -35.62 -1.79
N ASP A 560 -7.27 -35.58 -1.50
CA ASP A 560 -8.08 -34.34 -1.53
C ASP A 560 -7.95 -33.52 -0.24
N LYS A 561 -7.16 -33.99 0.73
CA LYS A 561 -6.88 -33.24 1.95
C LYS A 561 -5.92 -32.09 1.61
N ILE A 562 -6.37 -30.87 1.88
CA ILE A 562 -5.61 -29.65 1.67
C ILE A 562 -5.10 -29.14 3.00
N ASP A 563 -3.79 -28.98 3.11
CA ASP A 563 -3.13 -28.39 4.28
C ASP A 563 -2.55 -27.02 3.87
N TYR A 564 -2.81 -25.99 4.67
CA TYR A 564 -2.24 -24.64 4.49
C TYR A 564 -0.89 -24.60 5.22
N LEU A 565 0.19 -24.37 4.47
CA LEU A 565 1.54 -24.38 5.03
C LEU A 565 2.17 -22.99 5.05
N THR A 566 2.79 -22.64 6.18
CA THR A 566 3.68 -21.47 6.28
C THR A 566 5.00 -21.73 5.54
N ALA A 567 5.75 -20.67 5.25
CA ALA A 567 7.02 -20.78 4.50
C ALA A 567 8.05 -21.67 5.23
N ASP A 568 8.14 -21.56 6.55
CA ASP A 568 9.05 -22.34 7.39
C ASP A 568 8.61 -23.80 7.58
N GLU A 569 7.32 -24.10 7.41
CA GLU A 569 6.83 -25.48 7.35
C GLU A 569 7.12 -26.11 6.00
N GLU A 570 6.87 -25.39 4.90
CA GLU A 570 7.13 -25.84 3.53
C GLU A 570 8.60 -26.27 3.31
N ASP A 571 9.57 -25.56 3.87
CA ASP A 571 11.01 -25.87 3.76
C ASP A 571 11.42 -27.27 4.23
N ASN A 572 10.51 -27.96 4.94
CA ASN A 572 10.72 -29.32 5.43
C ASN A 572 10.23 -30.39 4.46
N TYR A 573 9.48 -30.03 3.43
CA TYR A 573 8.77 -30.95 2.55
C TYR A 573 9.22 -30.79 1.10
N VAL A 574 9.06 -31.87 0.34
CA VAL A 574 9.28 -31.88 -1.10
C VAL A 574 7.93 -31.70 -1.81
N VAL A 575 7.80 -30.62 -2.58
CA VAL A 575 6.52 -30.22 -3.18
C VAL A 575 6.54 -30.38 -4.70
N ALA A 576 5.66 -31.22 -5.24
CA ALA A 576 5.46 -31.40 -6.68
C ALA A 576 4.62 -30.27 -7.30
N GLN A 577 4.82 -30.04 -8.60
CA GLN A 577 4.09 -29.04 -9.36
C GLN A 577 2.63 -29.44 -9.62
N ALA A 578 1.76 -28.47 -9.87
CA ALA A 578 0.33 -28.72 -10.08
C ALA A 578 0.04 -29.48 -11.40
N ASN A 579 0.93 -29.37 -12.38
CA ASN A 579 0.82 -29.98 -13.70
C ASN A 579 1.46 -31.39 -13.78
N SER A 580 1.93 -31.95 -12.66
CA SER A 580 2.40 -33.33 -12.61
C SER A 580 1.26 -34.28 -12.96
N LYS A 581 1.53 -35.23 -13.86
CA LYS A 581 0.52 -36.16 -14.36
C LYS A 581 0.19 -37.22 -13.31
N LEU A 582 -1.10 -37.37 -13.05
CA LEU A 582 -1.66 -38.37 -12.14
C LEU A 582 -2.48 -39.40 -12.92
N ASP A 583 -2.51 -40.63 -12.43
CA ASP A 583 -3.44 -41.66 -12.90
C ASP A 583 -4.85 -41.51 -12.30
N GLU A 584 -5.79 -42.36 -12.71
CA GLU A 584 -7.17 -42.36 -12.19
C GLU A 584 -7.25 -42.65 -10.67
N GLN A 585 -6.20 -43.24 -10.09
CA GLN A 585 -6.13 -43.53 -8.66
C GLN A 585 -5.43 -42.41 -7.87
N GLY A 586 -4.92 -41.36 -8.53
CA GLY A 586 -4.23 -40.23 -7.90
C GLY A 586 -2.75 -40.47 -7.61
N THR A 587 -2.12 -41.45 -8.24
CA THR A 587 -0.68 -41.73 -8.15
C THR A 587 0.07 -41.10 -9.33
N PHE A 588 1.32 -40.69 -9.13
CA PHE A 588 2.16 -40.11 -10.19
C PHE A 588 2.44 -41.13 -11.30
N THR A 589 2.24 -40.73 -12.55
CA THR A 589 2.50 -41.61 -13.71
C THR A 589 3.98 -41.74 -14.05
N GLU A 590 4.78 -40.74 -13.69
CA GLU A 590 6.22 -40.66 -13.95
C GLU A 590 6.98 -41.10 -12.70
N GLU A 591 8.08 -41.86 -12.85
CA GLU A 591 8.90 -42.32 -11.72
C GLU A 591 9.72 -41.16 -11.10
N GLU A 592 10.25 -40.27 -11.95
CA GLU A 592 10.89 -39.04 -11.54
C GLU A 592 9.96 -37.86 -11.82
N VAL A 593 9.65 -37.09 -10.80
CA VAL A 593 8.77 -35.92 -10.86
C VAL A 593 9.56 -34.67 -10.50
N MET A 594 9.32 -33.59 -11.23
CA MET A 594 9.88 -32.29 -10.88
C MET A 594 9.24 -31.77 -9.59
N ALA A 595 10.08 -31.54 -8.58
CA ALA A 595 9.67 -31.05 -7.27
C ALA A 595 10.59 -29.92 -6.77
N ARG A 596 10.11 -29.22 -5.76
CA ARG A 596 10.83 -28.14 -5.07
C ARG A 596 11.22 -28.61 -3.67
N PHE A 597 12.46 -28.36 -3.29
CA PHE A 597 12.93 -28.52 -1.92
C PHE A 597 13.77 -27.29 -1.55
N ARG A 598 13.21 -26.43 -0.70
CA ARG A 598 13.80 -25.12 -0.35
C ARG A 598 14.04 -24.28 -1.61
N SER A 599 15.28 -23.83 -1.84
CA SER A 599 15.68 -23.04 -3.01
C SER A 599 15.95 -23.86 -4.27
N GLU A 600 15.97 -25.20 -4.19
CA GLU A 600 16.36 -26.07 -5.30
C GLU A 600 15.14 -26.68 -6.01
N ASN A 601 15.20 -26.70 -7.34
CA ASN A 601 14.25 -27.43 -8.19
C ASN A 601 14.93 -28.71 -8.67
N LEU A 602 14.41 -29.86 -8.25
CA LEU A 602 15.04 -31.17 -8.44
C LEU A 602 14.05 -32.15 -9.07
N ALA A 603 14.56 -33.07 -9.89
CA ALA A 603 13.81 -34.27 -10.24
C ALA A 603 14.01 -35.28 -9.11
N VAL A 604 12.90 -35.76 -8.53
CA VAL A 604 12.93 -36.70 -7.40
C VAL A 604 12.05 -37.91 -7.70
N GLU A 605 12.39 -39.04 -7.10
CA GLU A 605 11.53 -40.23 -7.12
C GLU A 605 10.18 -39.91 -6.46
N LYS A 606 9.09 -40.45 -7.02
CA LYS A 606 7.71 -40.20 -6.56
C LYS A 606 7.48 -40.52 -5.08
N GLU A 607 8.23 -41.47 -4.51
CA GLU A 607 8.20 -41.85 -3.09
C GLU A 607 8.73 -40.75 -2.15
N ARG A 608 9.48 -39.77 -2.68
CA ARG A 608 10.03 -38.65 -1.90
C ARG A 608 9.10 -37.44 -1.86
N ILE A 609 7.96 -37.46 -2.53
CA ILE A 609 7.05 -36.32 -2.64
C ILE A 609 6.08 -36.33 -1.45
N ASP A 610 6.05 -35.21 -0.71
CA ASP A 610 5.18 -35.07 0.45
C ASP A 610 3.89 -34.31 0.14
N TYR A 611 3.98 -33.32 -0.76
CA TYR A 611 2.88 -32.44 -1.13
C TYR A 611 2.84 -32.14 -2.63
N MET A 612 1.70 -31.68 -3.12
CA MET A 612 1.50 -31.21 -4.48
C MET A 612 0.76 -29.87 -4.47
N ASP A 613 1.13 -28.98 -5.38
CA ASP A 613 0.43 -27.71 -5.63
C ASP A 613 -1.07 -27.92 -5.94
N VAL A 614 -1.92 -26.96 -5.53
CA VAL A 614 -3.37 -27.06 -5.73
C VAL A 614 -3.77 -26.58 -7.14
N SER A 615 -3.13 -25.52 -7.63
CA SER A 615 -3.43 -24.95 -8.94
C SER A 615 -2.23 -24.17 -9.49
N PRO A 616 -1.98 -24.19 -10.82
CA PRO A 616 -0.90 -23.40 -11.41
C PRO A 616 -1.03 -21.88 -11.17
N LYS A 617 -2.26 -21.36 -11.11
CA LYS A 617 -2.52 -19.93 -10.86
C LYS A 617 -2.24 -19.49 -9.41
N GLN A 618 -1.89 -20.41 -8.51
CA GLN A 618 -1.59 -20.08 -7.11
C GLN A 618 -0.37 -19.16 -6.94
N VAL A 619 0.54 -19.14 -7.91
CA VAL A 619 1.80 -18.39 -7.84
C VAL A 619 1.59 -16.89 -8.08
N VAL A 620 0.59 -16.54 -8.88
CA VAL A 620 0.38 -15.17 -9.38
C VAL A 620 -0.74 -14.45 -8.62
N SER A 621 -0.71 -13.12 -8.67
CA SER A 621 -1.78 -12.26 -8.15
C SER A 621 -3.02 -12.31 -9.04
N VAL A 622 -4.13 -11.78 -8.52
CA VAL A 622 -5.41 -11.68 -9.24
C VAL A 622 -5.28 -10.89 -10.54
N ALA A 623 -4.60 -9.73 -10.53
CA ALA A 623 -4.44 -8.89 -11.73
C ALA A 623 -3.55 -9.57 -12.79
N THR A 624 -2.49 -10.25 -12.35
CA THR A 624 -1.62 -11.02 -13.24
C THR A 624 -2.36 -12.23 -13.82
N ALA A 625 -3.23 -12.87 -13.04
CA ALA A 625 -4.05 -14.01 -13.47
C ALA A 625 -5.14 -13.65 -14.50
N CYS A 626 -5.41 -12.37 -14.76
CA CYS A 626 -6.32 -11.90 -15.82
C CYS A 626 -5.63 -11.76 -17.20
N ILE A 627 -4.34 -12.11 -17.30
CA ILE A 627 -3.57 -12.08 -18.56
C ILE A 627 -3.62 -13.48 -19.20
N PRO A 628 -4.25 -13.69 -20.36
CA PRO A 628 -4.20 -14.96 -21.07
C PRO A 628 -2.79 -15.20 -21.61
N PHE A 629 -2.39 -16.45 -21.84
CA PHE A 629 -1.08 -16.80 -22.43
C PHE A 629 0.13 -16.21 -21.70
N LEU A 630 0.03 -15.97 -20.39
CA LEU A 630 1.09 -15.37 -19.57
C LEU A 630 2.42 -16.12 -19.67
N GLU A 631 2.38 -17.44 -19.82
CA GLU A 631 3.55 -18.30 -20.00
C GLU A 631 4.36 -18.02 -21.28
N ASN A 632 3.82 -17.23 -22.20
CA ASN A 632 4.47 -16.84 -23.46
C ASN A 632 4.97 -15.38 -23.45
N ASP A 633 4.91 -14.71 -22.30
CA ASP A 633 5.37 -13.35 -22.11
C ASP A 633 6.60 -13.27 -21.20
N ASP A 634 7.55 -12.41 -21.56
CA ASP A 634 8.63 -12.01 -20.66
C ASP A 634 8.09 -11.36 -19.38
N SER A 635 8.73 -11.64 -18.24
CA SER A 635 8.28 -11.16 -16.93
C SER A 635 8.18 -9.63 -16.84
N ASN A 636 9.06 -8.89 -17.53
CA ASN A 636 9.00 -7.43 -17.53
C ASN A 636 7.74 -6.92 -18.25
N ARG A 637 7.28 -7.62 -19.29
CA ARG A 637 6.08 -7.25 -20.04
C ARG A 637 4.81 -7.67 -19.32
N ALA A 638 4.82 -8.85 -18.70
CA ALA A 638 3.77 -9.29 -17.80
C ALA A 638 3.55 -8.30 -16.64
N LEU A 639 4.63 -7.82 -16.01
CA LEU A 639 4.60 -6.80 -14.96
C LEU A 639 3.93 -5.52 -15.43
N MET A 640 4.35 -5.00 -16.60
CA MET A 640 3.72 -3.83 -17.20
C MET A 640 2.23 -4.07 -17.49
N GLY A 641 1.89 -5.23 -18.05
CA GLY A 641 0.52 -5.65 -18.36
C GLY A 641 -0.39 -5.64 -17.14
N ALA A 642 0.02 -6.30 -16.06
CA ALA A 642 -0.70 -6.32 -14.79
C ALA A 642 -0.89 -4.91 -14.21
N ASN A 643 0.16 -4.10 -14.23
CA ASN A 643 0.11 -2.71 -13.73
C ASN A 643 -0.83 -1.81 -14.54
N MET A 644 -0.87 -1.97 -15.86
CA MET A 644 -1.68 -1.14 -16.77
C MET A 644 -3.16 -1.48 -16.74
N GLN A 645 -3.54 -2.74 -16.50
CA GLN A 645 -4.95 -3.11 -16.32
C GLN A 645 -5.64 -2.32 -15.19
N ARG A 646 -4.91 -2.01 -14.09
CA ARG A 646 -5.43 -1.18 -12.99
C ARG A 646 -5.63 0.29 -13.36
N GLN A 647 -4.98 0.75 -14.43
CA GLN A 647 -5.08 2.13 -14.95
C GLN A 647 -6.14 2.27 -16.04
N ALA A 648 -6.85 1.18 -16.37
CA ALA A 648 -7.91 1.17 -17.35
C ALA A 648 -9.08 2.06 -16.93
N VAL A 649 -9.52 2.96 -17.81
CA VAL A 649 -10.66 3.85 -17.54
C VAL A 649 -11.97 3.14 -17.84
N PRO A 650 -13.00 3.25 -16.98
CA PRO A 650 -14.33 2.72 -17.27
C PRO A 650 -14.93 3.36 -18.52
N LEU A 651 -15.29 2.51 -19.48
CA LEU A 651 -15.94 2.92 -20.71
C LEU A 651 -17.45 3.08 -20.52
N MET A 652 -18.08 3.87 -21.37
CA MET A 652 -19.54 4.03 -21.40
C MET A 652 -20.25 2.70 -21.71
N HIS A 653 -19.65 1.89 -22.58
CA HIS A 653 -20.13 0.57 -22.97
C HIS A 653 -18.99 -0.44 -22.81
N PRO A 654 -18.82 -1.02 -21.60
CA PRO A 654 -17.84 -2.09 -21.41
C PRO A 654 -18.30 -3.37 -22.11
N GLU A 655 -17.34 -4.19 -22.52
CA GLU A 655 -17.57 -5.45 -23.23
C GLU A 655 -16.61 -6.51 -22.70
N ALA A 656 -17.09 -7.70 -22.34
CA ALA A 656 -16.21 -8.76 -21.85
C ALA A 656 -15.24 -9.24 -22.95
N PRO A 657 -14.00 -9.65 -22.60
CA PRO A 657 -13.03 -10.11 -23.60
C PRO A 657 -13.49 -11.44 -24.21
N PHE A 658 -13.30 -11.61 -25.53
CA PHE A 658 -13.52 -12.92 -26.17
C PHE A 658 -12.58 -13.98 -25.61
N VAL A 659 -11.31 -13.62 -25.41
CA VAL A 659 -10.28 -14.48 -24.79
C VAL A 659 -10.08 -14.03 -23.34
N GLY A 660 -10.68 -14.73 -22.39
CA GLY A 660 -10.50 -14.50 -20.95
C GLY A 660 -9.64 -15.58 -20.28
N THR A 661 -9.48 -15.51 -18.96
CA THR A 661 -8.80 -16.56 -18.17
C THR A 661 -9.74 -17.30 -17.23
N GLY A 662 -10.95 -16.78 -17.01
CA GLY A 662 -11.91 -17.26 -16.01
C GLY A 662 -11.77 -16.57 -14.65
N MET A 663 -10.73 -15.75 -14.47
CA MET A 663 -10.51 -14.94 -13.26
C MET A 663 -11.40 -13.69 -13.22
N GLU A 664 -11.92 -13.27 -14.37
CA GLU A 664 -12.69 -12.03 -14.54
C GLU A 664 -13.99 -12.04 -13.74
N HIS A 665 -14.67 -13.18 -13.64
CA HIS A 665 -15.92 -13.31 -12.87
C HIS A 665 -15.68 -13.14 -11.38
N VAL A 666 -14.68 -13.84 -10.83
CA VAL A 666 -14.35 -13.79 -9.40
C VAL A 666 -13.81 -12.40 -9.02
N SER A 667 -12.95 -11.83 -9.86
CA SER A 667 -12.40 -10.48 -9.64
C SER A 667 -13.49 -9.42 -9.60
N ALA A 668 -14.46 -9.52 -10.51
CA ALA A 668 -15.62 -8.62 -10.55
C ALA A 668 -16.49 -8.75 -9.30
N LYS A 669 -16.81 -9.99 -8.89
CA LYS A 669 -17.63 -10.28 -7.72
C LYS A 669 -16.99 -9.78 -6.42
N ASP A 670 -15.72 -10.10 -6.18
CA ASP A 670 -15.03 -9.83 -4.91
C ASP A 670 -14.44 -8.42 -4.82
N SER A 671 -14.37 -7.67 -5.93
CA SER A 671 -13.94 -6.26 -5.92
C SER A 671 -14.78 -5.38 -4.98
N GLY A 672 -16.05 -5.74 -4.80
CA GLY A 672 -17.06 -4.93 -4.12
C GLY A 672 -17.72 -3.88 -5.02
N ALA A 673 -17.41 -3.87 -6.32
CA ALA A 673 -18.01 -2.95 -7.28
C ALA A 673 -19.39 -3.40 -7.78
N ALA A 674 -19.59 -4.72 -7.83
CA ALA A 674 -20.85 -5.36 -8.15
C ALA A 674 -21.81 -5.33 -6.96
N VAL A 675 -23.12 -5.29 -7.24
CA VAL A 675 -24.15 -5.47 -6.21
C VAL A 675 -24.49 -6.95 -6.14
N THR A 676 -24.34 -7.56 -4.97
CA THR A 676 -24.59 -8.98 -4.75
C THR A 676 -25.79 -9.24 -3.83
N ALA A 677 -26.48 -10.35 -4.05
CA ALA A 677 -27.63 -10.74 -3.24
C ALA A 677 -27.21 -11.17 -1.82
N LYS A 678 -27.84 -10.62 -0.77
CA LYS A 678 -27.57 -10.98 0.63
C LYS A 678 -28.26 -12.28 1.05
N HIS A 679 -29.40 -12.60 0.43
CA HIS A 679 -30.22 -13.77 0.73
C HIS A 679 -30.76 -14.39 -0.57
N ASP A 680 -31.10 -15.67 -0.50
CA ASP A 680 -31.81 -16.37 -1.57
C ASP A 680 -33.21 -15.77 -1.76
N GLY A 681 -33.64 -15.64 -3.00
CA GLY A 681 -34.93 -15.01 -3.28
C GLY A 681 -35.33 -14.99 -4.74
N ILE A 682 -36.45 -14.34 -5.01
CA ILE A 682 -36.97 -14.08 -6.35
C ILE A 682 -37.01 -12.57 -6.56
N VAL A 683 -36.46 -12.11 -7.68
CA VAL A 683 -36.48 -10.71 -8.10
C VAL A 683 -37.92 -10.33 -8.42
N GLU A 684 -38.46 -9.40 -7.65
CA GLU A 684 -39.85 -8.95 -7.77
C GLU A 684 -39.96 -7.69 -8.63
N HIS A 685 -38.97 -6.80 -8.54
CA HIS A 685 -38.95 -5.55 -9.28
C HIS A 685 -37.52 -5.15 -9.66
N VAL A 686 -37.35 -4.66 -10.89
CA VAL A 686 -36.07 -4.14 -11.39
C VAL A 686 -36.28 -2.79 -12.05
N GLU A 687 -35.55 -1.78 -11.56
CA GLU A 687 -35.44 -0.48 -12.20
C GLU A 687 -33.97 -0.04 -12.31
N ALA A 688 -33.70 1.09 -12.97
CA ALA A 688 -32.34 1.54 -13.22
C ALA A 688 -31.57 1.96 -11.95
N ARG A 689 -32.28 2.22 -10.83
CA ARG A 689 -31.71 2.70 -9.55
C ARG A 689 -31.91 1.74 -8.39
N GLU A 690 -32.82 0.78 -8.48
CA GLU A 690 -33.16 -0.15 -7.42
C GLU A 690 -33.50 -1.54 -7.94
N ILE A 691 -33.21 -2.55 -7.12
CA ILE A 691 -33.57 -3.95 -7.36
C ILE A 691 -34.23 -4.47 -6.09
N TRP A 692 -35.41 -5.08 -6.21
CA TRP A 692 -36.14 -5.65 -5.07
C TRP A 692 -36.15 -7.18 -5.16
N VAL A 693 -35.62 -7.84 -4.13
CA VAL A 693 -35.56 -9.29 -4.04
C VAL A 693 -36.42 -9.77 -2.87
N ARG A 694 -37.46 -10.54 -3.18
CA ARG A 694 -38.29 -11.18 -2.17
C ARG A 694 -37.59 -12.42 -1.66
N ARG A 695 -37.29 -12.45 -0.36
CA ARG A 695 -36.59 -13.59 0.27
C ARG A 695 -37.45 -14.85 0.15
N VAL A 696 -36.80 -15.96 -0.18
CA VAL A 696 -37.42 -17.28 -0.19
C VAL A 696 -36.62 -18.18 0.74
N SER A 697 -37.27 -18.78 1.72
CA SER A 697 -36.66 -19.78 2.59
C SER A 697 -37.45 -21.09 2.54
N LEU A 698 -36.74 -22.20 2.67
CA LEU A 698 -37.35 -23.53 2.82
C LEU A 698 -37.57 -23.81 4.30
N VAL A 699 -38.84 -23.83 4.72
CA VAL A 699 -39.24 -24.25 6.06
C VAL A 699 -40.13 -25.48 5.93
N ASP A 700 -39.75 -26.59 6.56
CA ASP A 700 -40.47 -27.89 6.48
C ASP A 700 -40.72 -28.39 5.05
N GLY A 701 -39.78 -28.16 4.13
CA GLY A 701 -39.89 -28.57 2.72
C GLY A 701 -40.89 -27.77 1.89
N LYS A 702 -41.45 -26.67 2.44
CA LYS A 702 -42.29 -25.71 1.71
C LYS A 702 -41.56 -24.38 1.56
N GLU A 703 -41.65 -23.79 0.37
CA GLU A 703 -41.13 -22.45 0.13
C GLU A 703 -42.02 -21.43 0.84
N VAL A 704 -41.43 -20.69 1.78
CA VAL A 704 -42.06 -19.58 2.48
C VAL A 704 -41.46 -18.29 1.94
N THR A 705 -42.33 -17.38 1.50
CA THR A 705 -41.93 -16.03 1.10
C THR A 705 -41.72 -15.17 2.34
N GLY A 706 -40.52 -14.63 2.50
CA GLY A 706 -40.14 -13.71 3.58
C GLY A 706 -40.30 -12.24 3.19
N GLY A 707 -39.50 -11.39 3.86
CA GLY A 707 -39.43 -9.96 3.59
C GLY A 707 -38.80 -9.61 2.23
N ILE A 708 -38.83 -8.32 1.87
CA ILE A 708 -38.24 -7.78 0.65
C ILE A 708 -36.91 -7.11 0.99
N ASP A 709 -35.84 -7.52 0.31
CA ASP A 709 -34.56 -6.83 0.30
C ASP A 709 -34.53 -5.81 -0.84
N LYS A 710 -34.23 -4.55 -0.51
CA LYS A 710 -34.07 -3.47 -1.49
C LYS A 710 -32.59 -3.14 -1.64
N TYR A 711 -32.12 -3.17 -2.88
CA TYR A 711 -30.73 -2.85 -3.24
C TYR A 711 -30.73 -1.58 -4.09
N THR A 712 -30.07 -0.53 -3.62
CA THR A 712 -29.93 0.73 -4.37
C THR A 712 -28.64 0.70 -5.20
N LEU A 713 -28.74 1.11 -6.46
CA LEU A 713 -27.65 1.18 -7.43
C LEU A 713 -27.07 2.60 -7.50
N ARG A 714 -25.74 2.69 -7.51
CA ARG A 714 -25.02 3.96 -7.66
C ARG A 714 -25.02 4.42 -9.11
N LYS A 715 -25.47 5.66 -9.36
CA LYS A 715 -25.58 6.24 -10.71
C LYS A 715 -24.76 7.51 -10.82
N PHE A 716 -23.84 7.55 -11.79
CA PHE A 716 -23.00 8.71 -12.09
C PHE A 716 -22.32 9.32 -10.86
N VAL A 717 -21.80 8.45 -9.98
CA VAL A 717 -21.05 8.90 -8.80
C VAL A 717 -19.59 9.09 -9.20
N ARG A 718 -18.95 10.15 -8.68
CA ARG A 718 -17.53 10.42 -8.88
C ARG A 718 -16.69 9.42 -8.07
N SER A 719 -15.70 8.78 -8.69
CA SER A 719 -14.67 8.02 -7.98
C SER A 719 -13.54 8.93 -7.48
N ASN A 720 -12.67 8.44 -6.59
CA ASN A 720 -11.53 9.21 -6.08
C ASN A 720 -10.64 9.80 -7.19
N GLN A 721 -10.50 9.10 -8.32
CA GLN A 721 -9.70 9.51 -9.49
C GLN A 721 -10.51 10.33 -10.52
N GLY A 722 -11.76 10.69 -10.22
CA GLY A 722 -12.62 11.48 -11.11
C GLY A 722 -13.28 10.67 -12.24
N THR A 723 -13.17 9.34 -12.22
CA THR A 723 -13.89 8.48 -13.17
C THR A 723 -15.34 8.29 -12.77
N CYS A 724 -16.19 7.87 -13.72
CA CYS A 724 -17.60 7.60 -13.45
C CYS A 724 -17.82 6.19 -12.86
N TYR A 725 -18.38 6.16 -11.65
CA TYR A 725 -18.87 4.95 -11.02
C TYR A 725 -20.38 4.80 -11.29
N ASN A 726 -20.74 3.86 -12.15
CA ASN A 726 -22.12 3.68 -12.60
C ASN A 726 -22.50 2.20 -12.61
N GLN A 727 -23.50 1.85 -11.80
CA GLN A 727 -24.03 0.50 -11.70
C GLN A 727 -25.26 0.31 -12.60
N ARG A 728 -25.43 -0.90 -13.14
CA ARG A 728 -26.54 -1.28 -14.02
C ARG A 728 -27.14 -2.61 -13.56
N PRO A 729 -28.48 -2.76 -13.55
CA PRO A 729 -29.09 -4.07 -13.26
C PRO A 729 -28.57 -5.15 -14.21
N ASN A 730 -28.33 -6.35 -13.66
CA ASN A 730 -27.89 -7.53 -14.39
C ASN A 730 -28.99 -8.61 -14.46
N VAL A 731 -29.99 -8.53 -13.57
CA VAL A 731 -31.12 -9.48 -13.45
C VAL A 731 -32.40 -8.91 -14.03
N ALA A 732 -33.36 -9.78 -14.34
CA ALA A 732 -34.71 -9.43 -14.78
C ALA A 732 -35.77 -9.79 -13.71
N GLU A 733 -36.95 -9.20 -13.80
CA GLU A 733 -38.08 -9.56 -12.94
C GLU A 733 -38.47 -11.04 -13.12
N GLY A 734 -38.74 -11.73 -12.01
CA GLY A 734 -39.03 -13.17 -11.98
C GLY A 734 -37.80 -14.07 -11.86
N ASP A 735 -36.59 -13.51 -11.92
CA ASP A 735 -35.36 -14.26 -11.75
C ASP A 735 -35.20 -14.82 -10.33
N ARG A 736 -34.89 -16.11 -10.22
CA ARG A 736 -34.46 -16.71 -8.95
C ARG A 736 -32.97 -16.46 -8.75
N VAL A 737 -32.61 -15.92 -7.59
CA VAL A 737 -31.25 -15.55 -7.24
C VAL A 737 -30.81 -16.24 -5.96
N VAL A 738 -29.54 -16.60 -5.89
CA VAL A 738 -28.91 -17.17 -4.69
C VAL A 738 -28.02 -16.15 -4.00
N LYS A 739 -27.79 -16.33 -2.70
CA LYS A 739 -26.87 -15.51 -1.91
C LYS A 739 -25.50 -15.44 -2.58
N GLY A 740 -25.01 -14.22 -2.76
CA GLY A 740 -23.72 -13.92 -3.40
C GLY A 740 -23.79 -13.82 -4.93
N GLU A 741 -24.94 -14.02 -5.56
CA GLU A 741 -25.11 -13.79 -7.00
C GLU A 741 -25.10 -12.30 -7.35
N ILE A 742 -24.56 -11.93 -8.51
CA ILE A 742 -24.46 -10.54 -8.97
C ILE A 742 -25.82 -10.06 -9.51
N LEU A 743 -26.44 -9.14 -8.77
CA LEU A 743 -27.69 -8.46 -9.13
C LEU A 743 -27.45 -7.27 -10.06
N GLY A 744 -26.34 -6.56 -9.90
CA GLY A 744 -26.00 -5.37 -10.67
C GLY A 744 -24.52 -5.28 -11.01
N ASN A 745 -24.21 -4.99 -12.27
CA ASN A 745 -22.85 -4.78 -12.76
C ASN A 745 -22.34 -3.40 -12.31
N GLY A 746 -21.08 -3.34 -11.87
CA GLY A 746 -20.35 -2.12 -11.55
C GLY A 746 -19.75 -1.41 -12.77
N PRO A 747 -18.89 -0.39 -12.56
CA PRO A 747 -18.07 0.16 -13.64
C PRO A 747 -17.14 -0.92 -14.22
N SER A 748 -16.86 -0.88 -15.52
CA SER A 748 -16.00 -1.85 -16.22
C SER A 748 -16.42 -3.31 -15.99
N MET A 749 -17.72 -3.59 -16.06
CA MET A 749 -18.27 -4.93 -15.94
C MET A 749 -19.30 -5.21 -17.04
N ASP A 750 -19.31 -6.44 -17.54
CA ASP A 750 -20.31 -6.94 -18.48
C ASP A 750 -20.78 -8.33 -18.04
N SER A 751 -22.09 -8.48 -17.82
CA SER A 751 -22.74 -9.76 -17.52
C SER A 751 -22.12 -10.52 -16.33
N GLY A 752 -21.67 -9.79 -15.30
CA GLY A 752 -21.03 -10.35 -14.11
C GLY A 752 -19.54 -10.67 -14.25
N GLU A 753 -18.88 -10.27 -15.33
CA GLU A 753 -17.43 -10.38 -15.53
C GLU A 753 -16.75 -9.01 -15.63
N LEU A 754 -15.45 -8.98 -15.32
CA LEU A 754 -14.60 -7.81 -15.51
C LEU A 754 -14.41 -7.49 -17.00
N ALA A 755 -14.69 -6.25 -17.37
CA ALA A 755 -14.67 -5.74 -18.74
C ALA A 755 -13.98 -4.36 -18.80
N LEU A 756 -12.64 -4.36 -18.74
CA LEU A 756 -11.78 -3.17 -18.72
C LEU A 756 -11.59 -2.44 -20.07
N GLY A 757 -12.02 -3.03 -21.19
CA GLY A 757 -11.64 -2.60 -22.54
C GLY A 757 -12.65 -3.05 -23.59
N ARG A 758 -12.19 -3.19 -24.84
CA ARG A 758 -13.01 -3.61 -25.99
C ARG A 758 -12.27 -4.60 -26.88
N ASN A 759 -13.03 -5.49 -27.52
CA ASN A 759 -12.53 -6.39 -28.56
C ASN A 759 -12.44 -5.60 -29.89
N VAL A 760 -11.26 -5.48 -30.48
CA VAL A 760 -11.04 -4.72 -31.72
C VAL A 760 -10.25 -5.53 -32.76
N LEU A 761 -10.51 -5.28 -34.04
CA LEU A 761 -9.81 -5.92 -35.15
C LEU A 761 -8.44 -5.28 -35.35
N VAL A 762 -7.37 -6.00 -35.06
CA VAL A 762 -5.99 -5.53 -35.13
C VAL A 762 -5.26 -6.15 -36.32
N ALA A 763 -4.43 -5.36 -36.99
CA ALA A 763 -3.48 -5.82 -37.99
C ALA A 763 -2.03 -5.52 -37.56
N PHE A 764 -1.14 -6.51 -37.66
CA PHE A 764 0.29 -6.31 -37.47
C PHE A 764 0.97 -5.96 -38.80
N MET A 765 1.13 -4.66 -39.06
CA MET A 765 1.78 -4.14 -40.27
C MET A 765 2.35 -2.73 -40.02
N THR A 766 3.27 -2.27 -40.85
CA THR A 766 3.76 -0.89 -40.82
C THR A 766 2.94 0.00 -41.76
N TRP A 767 2.64 1.23 -41.35
CA TRP A 767 1.83 2.16 -42.14
C TRP A 767 2.39 3.59 -42.10
N ASP A 768 3.00 4.04 -43.20
CA ASP A 768 3.50 5.41 -43.44
C ASP A 768 4.37 6.03 -42.30
N GLY A 769 4.94 5.19 -41.43
CA GLY A 769 5.65 5.65 -40.23
C GLY A 769 4.75 6.18 -39.10
N TYR A 770 3.43 6.20 -39.26
CA TYR A 770 2.52 6.64 -38.19
C TYR A 770 2.53 5.68 -37.00
N ASN A 771 2.83 4.40 -37.20
CA ASN A 771 3.04 3.44 -36.14
C ASN A 771 4.53 3.14 -35.88
N TYR A 772 5.41 4.11 -36.16
CA TYR A 772 6.83 4.00 -35.81
C TYR A 772 7.00 3.83 -34.29
N GLU A 773 7.97 2.98 -33.91
CA GLU A 773 8.14 2.49 -32.53
C GLU A 773 6.85 1.89 -31.96
N ASP A 774 6.21 2.58 -31.02
CA ASP A 774 5.04 2.13 -30.24
C ASP A 774 3.79 2.96 -30.54
N ALA A 775 3.82 3.80 -31.57
CA ALA A 775 2.65 4.57 -31.94
C ALA A 775 1.54 3.67 -32.49
N ILE A 776 0.29 4.06 -32.23
CA ILE A 776 -0.90 3.31 -32.62
C ILE A 776 -1.70 4.14 -33.61
N ILE A 777 -2.15 3.49 -34.68
CA ILE A 777 -3.09 4.07 -35.65
C ILE A 777 -4.45 3.44 -35.41
N MET A 778 -5.49 4.25 -35.47
CA MET A 778 -6.86 3.87 -35.16
C MET A 778 -7.83 4.31 -36.24
N SER A 779 -8.88 3.52 -36.46
CA SER A 779 -10.00 3.87 -37.33
C SER A 779 -10.93 4.90 -36.67
N GLU A 780 -11.39 5.88 -37.45
CA GLU A 780 -12.39 6.87 -37.05
C GLU A 780 -13.71 6.22 -36.59
N ARG A 781 -14.01 4.99 -37.06
CA ARG A 781 -15.16 4.20 -36.59
C ARG A 781 -15.22 4.12 -35.06
N LEU A 782 -14.07 3.94 -34.41
CA LEU A 782 -13.98 3.81 -32.95
C LEU A 782 -14.38 5.11 -32.21
N VAL A 783 -14.25 6.26 -32.88
CA VAL A 783 -14.67 7.58 -32.38
C VAL A 783 -16.16 7.82 -32.68
N LYS A 784 -16.62 7.45 -33.87
CA LYS A 784 -18.02 7.56 -34.31
C LYS A 784 -18.96 6.72 -33.44
N ASP A 785 -18.59 5.46 -33.21
CA ASP A 785 -19.37 4.48 -32.44
C ASP A 785 -19.19 4.60 -30.92
N ASP A 786 -18.48 5.64 -30.46
CA ASP A 786 -18.18 5.90 -29.03
C ASP A 786 -17.53 4.69 -28.30
N VAL A 787 -16.70 3.89 -29.00
CA VAL A 787 -16.12 2.64 -28.49
C VAL A 787 -15.26 2.86 -27.26
N TYR A 788 -14.35 3.84 -27.33
CA TYR A 788 -13.42 4.21 -26.25
C TYR A 788 -13.78 5.56 -25.60
N THR A 789 -15.08 5.75 -25.37
CA THR A 789 -15.60 6.94 -24.69
C THR A 789 -15.75 6.70 -23.20
N SER A 790 -15.16 7.59 -22.40
CA SER A 790 -15.22 7.58 -20.93
C SER A 790 -16.00 8.79 -20.41
N ILE A 791 -16.54 8.67 -19.19
CA ILE A 791 -17.21 9.75 -18.49
C ILE A 791 -16.35 10.15 -17.29
N HIS A 792 -16.02 11.43 -17.19
CA HIS A 792 -15.23 12.01 -16.13
C HIS A 792 -16.08 13.01 -15.35
N ILE A 793 -15.97 13.00 -14.02
CA ILE A 793 -16.71 13.86 -13.13
C ILE A 793 -15.72 14.61 -12.26
N GLU A 794 -15.70 15.93 -12.43
CA GLU A 794 -14.89 16.84 -11.63
C GLU A 794 -15.76 17.53 -10.59
N GLU A 795 -15.14 17.84 -9.46
CA GLU A 795 -15.80 18.44 -8.31
C GLU A 795 -15.09 19.74 -7.98
N PHE A 796 -15.86 20.83 -7.96
CA PHE A 796 -15.38 22.15 -7.60
C PHE A 796 -16.12 22.65 -6.37
N GLU A 797 -15.38 23.18 -5.41
CA GLU A 797 -15.94 23.67 -4.14
C GLU A 797 -15.69 25.16 -3.95
N SER A 798 -16.67 25.83 -3.35
CA SER A 798 -16.58 27.21 -2.91
C SER A 798 -17.20 27.33 -1.53
N GLU A 799 -16.50 28.00 -0.62
CA GLU A 799 -16.93 28.22 0.76
C GLU A 799 -17.07 29.71 1.05
N ALA A 800 -18.07 30.05 1.85
CA ALA A 800 -18.30 31.38 2.41
C ALA A 800 -17.90 31.38 3.88
N ARG A 801 -16.96 32.26 4.24
CA ARG A 801 -16.33 32.31 5.56
C ARG A 801 -16.59 33.61 6.30
N ASP A 802 -16.51 33.54 7.63
CA ASP A 802 -16.43 34.73 8.46
C ASP A 802 -15.03 35.35 8.37
N THR A 803 -14.95 36.59 7.88
CA THR A 803 -13.70 37.35 7.88
C THR A 803 -13.73 38.46 8.94
N LYS A 804 -12.57 39.05 9.24
CA LYS A 804 -12.47 40.18 10.19
C LYS A 804 -13.27 41.41 9.76
N LEU A 805 -13.49 41.58 8.46
CA LEU A 805 -14.16 42.75 7.88
C LEU A 805 -15.66 42.53 7.64
N GLY A 806 -16.14 41.30 7.82
CA GLY A 806 -17.51 40.88 7.56
C GLY A 806 -17.55 39.44 7.00
N PRO A 807 -18.72 38.80 7.00
CA PRO A 807 -18.88 37.50 6.35
C PRO A 807 -18.71 37.63 4.82
N GLU A 808 -18.17 36.60 4.19
CA GLU A 808 -18.28 36.43 2.73
C GLU A 808 -19.70 36.01 2.38
N GLU A 809 -20.21 36.48 1.26
CA GLU A 809 -21.57 36.19 0.81
C GLU A 809 -21.55 35.56 -0.58
N MET A 810 -22.36 34.51 -0.76
CA MET A 810 -22.65 33.94 -2.08
C MET A 810 -23.87 34.65 -2.66
N THR A 811 -23.70 35.32 -3.79
CA THR A 811 -24.74 36.18 -4.39
C THR A 811 -24.56 36.30 -5.89
N ARG A 812 -25.67 36.59 -6.57
CA ARG A 812 -25.68 36.94 -8.00
C ARG A 812 -25.20 38.37 -8.27
N ASP A 813 -25.24 39.25 -7.27
CA ASP A 813 -24.80 40.66 -7.41
C ASP A 813 -23.26 40.77 -7.33
N ILE A 814 -22.59 40.45 -8.44
CA ILE A 814 -21.13 40.43 -8.54
C ILE A 814 -20.64 41.73 -9.21
N PRO A 815 -19.67 42.45 -8.62
CA PRO A 815 -19.14 43.68 -9.22
C PRO A 815 -18.38 43.40 -10.52
N ASN A 816 -18.51 44.31 -11.50
CA ASN A 816 -17.78 44.31 -12.77
C ASN A 816 -18.04 43.09 -13.68
N VAL A 817 -19.15 42.39 -13.47
CA VAL A 817 -19.60 41.27 -14.31
C VAL A 817 -20.87 41.68 -15.07
N GLY A 818 -20.88 41.45 -16.40
CA GLY A 818 -22.05 41.74 -17.24
C GLY A 818 -23.17 40.70 -17.10
N GLU A 819 -24.42 41.09 -17.38
CA GLU A 819 -25.61 40.20 -17.30
C GLU A 819 -25.48 38.92 -18.15
N ASP A 820 -24.77 38.98 -19.28
CA ASP A 820 -24.55 37.82 -20.15
C ASP A 820 -23.78 36.70 -19.44
N ALA A 821 -22.82 37.05 -18.58
CA ALA A 821 -22.06 36.09 -17.78
C ALA A 821 -22.86 35.55 -16.57
N LEU A 822 -23.94 36.24 -16.18
CA LEU A 822 -24.82 35.86 -15.08
C LEU A 822 -26.02 35.00 -15.53
N ARG A 823 -26.15 34.75 -16.84
CA ARG A 823 -27.32 34.09 -17.46
C ARG A 823 -27.67 32.74 -16.84
N ASP A 824 -26.67 31.95 -16.47
CA ASP A 824 -26.84 30.57 -16.03
C ASP A 824 -26.86 30.41 -14.49
N LEU A 825 -26.62 31.51 -13.76
CA LEU A 825 -26.68 31.60 -12.29
C LEU A 825 -28.12 31.82 -11.79
N ASP A 826 -28.50 31.12 -10.72
CA ASP A 826 -29.76 31.30 -10.00
C ASP A 826 -29.77 32.60 -9.16
N GLU A 827 -30.88 32.89 -8.47
CA GLU A 827 -31.02 34.09 -7.63
C GLU A 827 -30.01 34.13 -6.46
N ARG A 828 -29.47 32.98 -6.05
CA ARG A 828 -28.46 32.86 -5.00
C ARG A 828 -27.04 33.00 -5.53
N GLY A 829 -26.87 33.17 -6.84
CA GLY A 829 -25.56 33.20 -7.48
C GLY A 829 -24.93 31.81 -7.62
N ILE A 830 -25.73 30.76 -7.80
CA ILE A 830 -25.24 29.38 -8.00
C ILE A 830 -25.69 28.87 -9.36
N ILE A 831 -24.79 28.21 -10.11
CA ILE A 831 -25.07 27.68 -11.44
C ILE A 831 -26.21 26.65 -11.41
N ARG A 832 -27.09 26.67 -12.40
CA ARG A 832 -28.18 25.68 -12.51
C ARG A 832 -27.69 24.31 -13.00
N VAL A 833 -28.28 23.24 -12.47
CA VAL A 833 -28.05 21.86 -12.95
C VAL A 833 -28.48 21.73 -14.42
N GLY A 834 -27.66 21.06 -15.23
CA GLY A 834 -27.86 20.90 -16.67
C GLY A 834 -27.34 22.04 -17.54
N ALA A 835 -26.76 23.10 -16.96
CA ALA A 835 -26.08 24.13 -17.74
C ALA A 835 -24.80 23.56 -18.38
N GLU A 836 -24.53 23.95 -19.62
CA GLU A 836 -23.26 23.69 -20.29
C GLU A 836 -22.33 24.88 -20.02
N VAL A 837 -21.15 24.60 -19.47
CA VAL A 837 -20.18 25.60 -19.04
C VAL A 837 -18.84 25.37 -19.74
N LYS A 838 -18.15 26.46 -20.03
CA LYS A 838 -16.82 26.48 -20.63
C LYS A 838 -15.80 27.03 -19.64
N ASP A 839 -14.53 26.95 -20.01
CA ASP A 839 -13.44 27.53 -19.25
C ASP A 839 -13.72 29.00 -18.90
N ASN A 840 -13.49 29.37 -17.63
CA ASN A 840 -13.70 30.70 -17.05
C ASN A 840 -15.16 31.15 -16.83
N ASP A 841 -16.16 30.32 -17.16
CA ASP A 841 -17.56 30.58 -16.81
C ASP A 841 -17.77 30.54 -15.28
N LEU A 842 -18.77 31.30 -14.80
CA LEU A 842 -19.09 31.41 -13.39
C LEU A 842 -19.88 30.19 -12.88
N LEU A 843 -19.39 29.56 -11.82
CA LEU A 843 -20.07 28.46 -11.13
C LEU A 843 -20.79 28.93 -9.87
N VAL A 844 -20.10 29.72 -9.05
CA VAL A 844 -20.65 30.29 -7.81
C VAL A 844 -20.18 31.72 -7.67
N GLY A 845 -21.13 32.65 -7.69
CA GLY A 845 -20.93 34.05 -7.39
C GLY A 845 -20.58 34.23 -5.92
N LYS A 846 -19.39 34.76 -5.63
CA LYS A 846 -18.93 35.01 -4.26
C LYS A 846 -18.29 36.39 -4.16
N VAL A 847 -18.71 37.14 -3.15
CA VAL A 847 -18.15 38.46 -2.83
C VAL A 847 -17.52 38.46 -1.44
N THR A 848 -16.31 39.01 -1.36
CA THR A 848 -15.58 39.16 -0.08
C THR A 848 -15.51 40.64 0.29
N PRO A 849 -15.82 41.03 1.53
CA PRO A 849 -15.61 42.40 2.02
C PRO A 849 -14.14 42.83 1.89
N LYS A 850 -13.90 44.00 1.31
CA LYS A 850 -12.57 44.61 1.16
C LYS A 850 -12.49 45.83 2.07
N GLY A 851 -11.44 45.90 2.88
CA GLY A 851 -11.13 47.11 3.64
C GLY A 851 -10.76 48.23 2.67
N VAL A 852 -11.11 49.48 3.00
CA VAL A 852 -10.74 50.63 2.16
C VAL A 852 -9.21 50.81 2.22
N THR A 853 -8.53 50.28 1.21
CA THR A 853 -7.10 50.57 0.96
C THR A 853 -6.97 51.88 0.20
N GLU A 854 -5.83 52.58 0.33
CA GLU A 854 -5.51 53.68 -0.58
C GLU A 854 -5.45 53.12 -2.01
N LEU A 855 -6.36 53.59 -2.86
CA LEU A 855 -6.37 53.31 -4.29
C LEU A 855 -5.10 53.88 -4.92
N THR A 856 -4.53 53.20 -5.91
CA THR A 856 -3.38 53.76 -6.65
C THR A 856 -3.78 55.07 -7.34
N ALA A 857 -2.81 55.92 -7.69
CA ALA A 857 -3.10 57.19 -8.34
C ALA A 857 -3.89 56.99 -9.64
N GLU A 858 -3.60 55.92 -10.37
CA GLU A 858 -4.29 55.49 -11.60
C GLU A 858 -5.72 55.03 -11.32
N GLU A 859 -5.94 54.19 -10.31
CA GLU A 859 -7.27 53.74 -9.91
C GLU A 859 -8.14 54.92 -9.44
N ARG A 860 -7.56 55.84 -8.65
CA ARG A 860 -8.25 57.08 -8.22
C ARG A 860 -8.66 57.94 -9.40
N LEU A 861 -7.80 58.07 -10.40
CA LEU A 861 -8.10 58.81 -11.62
C LEU A 861 -9.23 58.13 -12.42
N LEU A 862 -9.17 56.81 -12.59
CA LEU A 862 -10.22 56.03 -13.25
C LEU A 862 -11.58 56.20 -12.55
N HIS A 863 -11.61 56.08 -11.22
CA HIS A 863 -12.81 56.32 -10.42
C HIS A 863 -13.36 57.75 -10.59
N ALA A 864 -12.49 58.75 -10.64
CA ALA A 864 -12.88 60.14 -10.86
C ALA A 864 -13.45 60.39 -12.27
N ILE A 865 -12.93 59.70 -13.29
CA ILE A 865 -13.38 59.82 -14.69
C ILE A 865 -14.73 59.11 -14.89
N PHE A 866 -14.88 57.88 -14.39
CA PHE A 866 -16.06 57.05 -14.65
C PHE A 866 -17.19 57.23 -13.61
N GLY A 867 -16.95 57.97 -12.52
CA GLY A 867 -17.96 58.21 -11.49
C GLY A 867 -18.39 56.95 -10.72
N GLU A 868 -17.60 55.88 -10.82
CA GLU A 868 -17.86 54.63 -10.11
C GLU A 868 -17.59 54.82 -8.62
N LYS A 869 -18.59 54.52 -7.77
CA LYS A 869 -18.36 54.48 -6.32
C LYS A 869 -17.38 53.35 -6.00
N ALA A 870 -16.42 53.61 -5.10
CA ALA A 870 -15.59 52.55 -4.53
C ALA A 870 -16.53 51.50 -3.91
N ARG A 871 -16.58 50.31 -4.50
CA ARG A 871 -17.40 49.21 -3.98
C ARG A 871 -16.65 48.55 -2.82
N GLU A 872 -17.35 48.28 -1.74
CA GLU A 872 -16.79 47.75 -0.48
C GLU A 872 -16.48 46.23 -0.55
N VAL A 873 -16.71 45.60 -1.70
CA VAL A 873 -16.56 44.14 -1.91
C VAL A 873 -15.75 43.82 -3.17
N ARG A 874 -15.03 42.70 -3.14
CA ARG A 874 -14.27 42.15 -4.29
C ARG A 874 -14.88 40.84 -4.78
N ASP A 875 -14.78 40.58 -6.08
CA ASP A 875 -15.15 39.29 -6.69
C ASP A 875 -14.14 38.20 -6.30
N THR A 876 -14.62 37.14 -5.65
CA THR A 876 -13.87 35.91 -5.34
C THR A 876 -14.64 34.67 -5.79
N SER A 877 -15.44 34.82 -6.85
CA SER A 877 -16.30 33.80 -7.41
C SER A 877 -15.53 32.57 -7.89
N LEU A 878 -16.18 31.42 -7.77
CA LEU A 878 -15.68 30.17 -8.33
C LEU A 878 -15.94 30.16 -9.84
N ARG A 879 -14.88 29.94 -10.62
CA ARG A 879 -14.92 29.84 -12.08
C ARG A 879 -14.42 28.48 -12.53
N VAL A 880 -14.89 28.03 -13.69
CA VAL A 880 -14.41 26.78 -14.31
C VAL A 880 -12.93 26.94 -14.67
N PRO A 881 -12.02 26.05 -14.22
CA PRO A 881 -10.62 26.11 -14.59
C PRO A 881 -10.40 25.75 -16.06
N HIS A 882 -9.21 26.01 -16.59
CA HIS A 882 -8.85 25.63 -17.95
C HIS A 882 -8.94 24.10 -18.16
N GLY A 883 -9.66 23.67 -19.20
CA GLY A 883 -9.96 22.26 -19.48
C GLY A 883 -11.07 21.65 -18.62
N GLY A 884 -11.71 22.43 -17.75
CA GLY A 884 -12.76 21.98 -16.83
C GLY A 884 -14.18 22.04 -17.40
N GLY A 885 -14.38 22.61 -18.61
CA GLY A 885 -15.70 22.76 -19.23
C GLY A 885 -16.48 21.46 -19.39
N GLY A 886 -17.81 21.52 -19.29
CA GLY A 886 -18.69 20.35 -19.36
C GLY A 886 -20.13 20.68 -19.01
N ILE A 887 -20.92 19.67 -18.63
CA ILE A 887 -22.30 19.85 -18.20
C ILE A 887 -22.35 19.79 -16.67
N VAL A 888 -23.08 20.71 -16.03
CA VAL A 888 -23.32 20.65 -14.58
C VAL A 888 -24.24 19.47 -14.27
N LEU A 889 -23.69 18.45 -13.62
CA LEU A 889 -24.39 17.23 -13.25
C LEU A 889 -25.25 17.41 -12.01
N ASP A 890 -24.68 18.01 -10.97
CA ASP A 890 -25.30 18.16 -9.66
C ASP A 890 -24.69 19.33 -8.89
N VAL A 891 -25.45 19.90 -7.96
CA VAL A 891 -24.98 20.97 -7.06
C VAL A 891 -25.43 20.65 -5.63
N LYS A 892 -24.46 20.50 -4.73
CA LYS A 892 -24.72 20.25 -3.30
C LYS A 892 -24.42 21.49 -2.48
N ILE A 893 -25.35 21.85 -1.61
CA ILE A 893 -25.26 23.04 -0.75
C ILE A 893 -25.35 22.57 0.69
N PHE A 894 -24.36 22.95 1.49
CA PHE A 894 -24.29 22.68 2.92
C PHE A 894 -24.31 24.00 3.67
N THR A 895 -25.13 24.09 4.72
CA THR A 895 -25.27 25.32 5.51
C THR A 895 -25.21 25.01 7.00
N ARG A 896 -24.52 25.85 7.76
CA ARG A 896 -24.45 25.72 9.22
C ARG A 896 -25.83 25.83 9.85
N GLU A 897 -26.70 26.65 9.27
CA GLU A 897 -28.09 26.85 9.72
C GLU A 897 -28.95 25.59 9.59
N ALA A 898 -28.71 24.76 8.57
CA ALA A 898 -29.40 23.48 8.39
C ALA A 898 -28.89 22.35 9.31
N GLY A 899 -27.87 22.62 10.13
CA GLY A 899 -27.26 21.64 11.04
C GLY A 899 -26.20 20.77 10.36
N ASP A 900 -25.66 21.16 9.20
CA ASP A 900 -24.55 20.48 8.56
C ASP A 900 -23.23 20.70 9.30
N GLU A 901 -22.38 19.67 9.32
CA GLU A 901 -21.07 19.72 9.98
C GLU A 901 -20.04 20.43 9.08
N LEU A 902 -19.92 21.76 9.23
CA LEU A 902 -18.96 22.58 8.49
C LEU A 902 -17.71 22.94 9.33
N PRO A 903 -16.53 23.10 8.69
CA PRO A 903 -15.32 23.57 9.36
C PRO A 903 -15.56 24.89 10.13
N PRO A 904 -14.88 25.12 11.28
CA PRO A 904 -15.03 26.36 12.04
C PRO A 904 -14.80 27.61 11.17
N GLY A 905 -15.71 28.59 11.25
CA GLY A 905 -15.65 29.82 10.47
C GLY A 905 -16.21 29.73 9.05
N VAL A 906 -16.67 28.55 8.62
CA VAL A 906 -17.41 28.38 7.35
C VAL A 906 -18.92 28.42 7.64
N ASN A 907 -19.65 29.27 6.92
CA ASN A 907 -21.10 29.43 7.05
C ASN A 907 -21.86 28.58 6.03
N GLN A 908 -21.36 28.58 4.79
CA GLN A 908 -21.96 27.87 3.67
C GLN A 908 -20.86 27.27 2.79
N LEU A 909 -21.10 26.06 2.29
CA LEU A 909 -20.25 25.36 1.34
C LEU A 909 -21.09 24.93 0.14
N VAL A 910 -20.66 25.25 -1.07
CA VAL A 910 -21.32 24.85 -2.32
C VAL A 910 -20.34 24.01 -3.12
N ARG A 911 -20.82 22.85 -3.59
CA ARG A 911 -20.09 21.94 -4.45
C ARG A 911 -20.81 21.78 -5.77
N VAL A 912 -20.08 21.96 -6.85
CA VAL A 912 -20.58 21.81 -8.21
C VAL A 912 -19.87 20.63 -8.86
N TYR A 913 -20.65 19.67 -9.33
CA TYR A 913 -20.15 18.52 -10.08
C TYR A 913 -20.32 18.77 -11.57
N ILE A 914 -19.21 18.76 -12.31
CA ILE A 914 -19.21 18.90 -13.77
C ILE A 914 -18.87 17.56 -14.39
N VAL A 915 -19.69 17.13 -15.34
CA VAL A 915 -19.48 15.88 -16.09
C VAL A 915 -19.00 16.18 -17.50
N GLN A 916 -18.01 15.42 -17.94
CA GLN A 916 -17.42 15.47 -19.27
C GLN A 916 -17.49 14.10 -19.93
N LYS A 917 -17.95 14.05 -21.18
CA LYS A 917 -17.88 12.88 -22.05
C LYS A 917 -16.61 13.00 -22.89
N ARG A 918 -15.59 12.19 -22.59
CA ARG A 918 -14.30 12.21 -23.29
C ARG A 918 -14.19 11.07 -24.28
N LYS A 919 -14.21 11.42 -25.57
CA LYS A 919 -13.88 10.48 -26.65
C LYS A 919 -12.38 10.14 -26.64
N ILE A 920 -11.99 9.20 -27.48
CA ILE A 920 -10.57 8.91 -27.71
C ILE A 920 -9.99 9.94 -28.70
N HIS A 921 -8.79 10.45 -28.40
CA HIS A 921 -8.11 11.45 -29.23
C HIS A 921 -6.66 11.06 -29.53
N GLU A 922 -6.07 11.73 -30.52
CA GLU A 922 -4.63 11.66 -30.77
C GLU A 922 -3.86 12.15 -29.53
N GLY A 923 -2.82 11.42 -29.13
CA GLY A 923 -2.09 11.66 -27.89
C GLY A 923 -2.58 10.82 -26.69
N ASP A 924 -3.78 10.23 -26.75
CA ASP A 924 -4.24 9.33 -25.69
C ASP A 924 -3.44 8.03 -25.67
N LYS A 925 -3.24 7.49 -24.46
CA LYS A 925 -2.48 6.26 -24.26
C LYS A 925 -3.39 5.04 -24.18
N MET A 926 -3.05 4.04 -24.98
CA MET A 926 -3.72 2.74 -25.05
C MET A 926 -2.73 1.63 -24.68
N ALA A 927 -3.25 0.49 -24.24
CA ALA A 927 -2.45 -0.71 -24.04
C ALA A 927 -3.27 -1.99 -24.25
N GLY A 928 -2.60 -3.10 -24.54
CA GLY A 928 -3.15 -4.43 -24.35
C GLY A 928 -2.79 -5.02 -22.98
N ARG A 929 -3.11 -6.30 -22.77
CA ARG A 929 -2.81 -7.02 -21.51
C ARG A 929 -1.36 -7.50 -21.40
N HIS A 930 -0.61 -7.49 -22.50
CA HIS A 930 0.72 -8.10 -22.64
C HIS A 930 1.87 -7.08 -22.57
N GLY A 931 1.69 -5.97 -21.84
CA GLY A 931 2.72 -4.94 -21.71
C GLY A 931 2.97 -4.12 -22.99
N ASN A 932 2.13 -4.26 -24.01
CA ASN A 932 2.16 -3.51 -25.26
C ASN A 932 1.40 -2.18 -25.10
N LYS A 933 2.15 -1.10 -24.83
CA LYS A 933 1.62 0.26 -24.63
C LYS A 933 1.96 1.13 -25.83
N GLY A 934 1.07 2.06 -26.16
CA GLY A 934 1.28 2.98 -27.25
C GLY A 934 0.43 4.25 -27.12
N VAL A 935 0.87 5.29 -27.81
CA VAL A 935 0.12 6.55 -27.92
C VAL A 935 -0.53 6.59 -29.30
N ILE A 936 -1.78 7.05 -29.37
CA ILE A 936 -2.46 7.22 -30.65
C ILE A 936 -1.78 8.36 -31.40
N SER A 937 -1.17 8.05 -32.53
CA SER A 937 -0.50 9.04 -33.38
C SER A 937 -1.43 9.63 -34.43
N ARG A 938 -2.36 8.81 -34.94
CA ARG A 938 -3.28 9.22 -35.98
C ARG A 938 -4.59 8.45 -35.94
N ILE A 939 -5.68 9.18 -36.12
CA ILE A 939 -7.02 8.61 -36.39
C ILE A 939 -7.29 8.73 -37.89
N LEU A 940 -7.42 7.60 -38.58
CA LEU A 940 -7.64 7.55 -40.02
C LEU A 940 -9.13 7.39 -40.35
N PRO A 941 -9.61 8.00 -41.45
CA PRO A 941 -10.93 7.70 -42.01
C PRO A 941 -11.10 6.20 -42.29
N GLU A 942 -12.34 5.71 -42.23
CA GLU A 942 -12.66 4.28 -42.39
C GLU A 942 -12.28 3.76 -43.78
N GLU A 943 -12.43 4.59 -44.82
CA GLU A 943 -12.10 4.29 -46.20
C GLU A 943 -10.59 4.17 -46.47
N ASP A 944 -9.77 4.81 -45.64
CA ASP A 944 -8.30 4.80 -45.75
C ASP A 944 -7.68 3.58 -45.05
N MET A 945 -8.44 2.94 -44.15
CA MET A 945 -7.96 1.78 -43.40
C MET A 945 -7.82 0.56 -44.31
N PRO A 946 -6.75 -0.25 -44.13
CA PRO A 946 -6.68 -1.55 -44.76
C PRO A 946 -7.90 -2.40 -44.46
N PHE A 947 -8.43 -3.07 -45.48
CA PHE A 947 -9.66 -3.85 -45.34
C PHE A 947 -9.46 -5.30 -45.80
N MET A 948 -10.23 -6.19 -45.16
CA MET A 948 -10.27 -7.62 -45.47
C MET A 948 -11.05 -7.89 -46.76
N PRO A 949 -10.94 -9.09 -47.36
CA PRO A 949 -11.63 -9.41 -48.63
C PRO A 949 -13.16 -9.33 -48.58
N ASP A 950 -13.75 -9.36 -47.38
CA ASP A 950 -15.18 -9.19 -47.12
C ASP A 950 -15.61 -7.71 -47.06
N GLY A 951 -14.67 -6.77 -47.21
CA GLY A 951 -14.88 -5.32 -47.12
C GLY A 951 -14.76 -4.76 -45.70
N THR A 952 -14.49 -5.58 -44.69
CA THR A 952 -14.39 -5.11 -43.30
C THR A 952 -13.04 -4.39 -43.09
N PRO A 953 -13.02 -3.10 -42.73
CA PRO A 953 -11.79 -2.39 -42.39
C PRO A 953 -11.23 -2.85 -41.04
N VAL A 954 -9.91 -2.79 -40.87
CA VAL A 954 -9.27 -3.03 -39.57
C VAL A 954 -9.49 -1.83 -38.64
N ASP A 955 -9.56 -2.09 -37.33
CA ASP A 955 -9.82 -1.05 -36.34
C ASP A 955 -8.52 -0.37 -35.86
N ILE A 956 -7.47 -1.17 -35.66
CA ILE A 956 -6.17 -0.72 -35.14
C ILE A 956 -5.03 -1.37 -35.92
N MET A 957 -3.98 -0.60 -36.20
CA MET A 957 -2.72 -1.13 -36.76
C MET A 957 -1.60 -1.03 -35.73
N LEU A 958 -0.98 -2.17 -35.41
CA LEU A 958 0.16 -2.27 -34.49
C LEU A 958 1.45 -2.59 -35.26
N ASN A 959 2.56 -2.09 -34.74
CA ASN A 959 3.87 -2.33 -35.33
C ASN A 959 4.38 -3.75 -35.01
N PRO A 960 4.72 -4.58 -36.02
CA PRO A 960 5.22 -5.93 -35.79
C PRO A 960 6.63 -5.96 -35.16
N LEU A 961 7.43 -4.90 -35.31
CA LEU A 961 8.83 -4.89 -34.86
C LEU A 961 8.97 -4.97 -33.32
N GLY A 962 7.99 -4.44 -32.59
CA GLY A 962 8.00 -4.42 -31.12
C GLY A 962 7.77 -5.79 -30.49
N VAL A 963 7.19 -6.75 -31.21
CA VAL A 963 6.79 -8.06 -30.68
C VAL A 963 8.02 -8.96 -30.38
N PRO A 964 8.91 -9.28 -31.34
CA PRO A 964 10.05 -10.16 -31.07
C PRO A 964 11.09 -9.51 -30.15
N SER A 965 11.23 -8.17 -30.19
CA SER A 965 12.17 -7.44 -29.33
C SER A 965 11.79 -7.53 -27.84
N ARG A 966 10.50 -7.70 -27.54
CA ARG A 966 9.96 -7.67 -26.17
C ARG A 966 9.53 -9.04 -25.66
N MET A 967 9.56 -10.06 -26.52
CA MET A 967 9.19 -11.43 -26.18
C MET A 967 7.82 -11.52 -25.50
N ASN A 968 6.83 -10.80 -26.01
CA ASN A 968 5.44 -10.86 -25.57
C ASN A 968 4.56 -11.49 -26.66
N ILE A 969 4.83 -12.75 -26.94
CA ILE A 969 4.18 -13.52 -28.02
C ILE A 969 2.72 -13.84 -27.66
N GLY A 970 2.35 -13.79 -26.38
CA GLY A 970 0.98 -13.97 -25.92
C GLY A 970 -0.02 -13.08 -26.65
N GLN A 971 0.36 -11.86 -27.03
CA GLN A 971 -0.51 -10.94 -27.78
C GLN A 971 -0.89 -11.45 -29.18
N VAL A 972 -0.01 -12.23 -29.83
CA VAL A 972 -0.25 -12.81 -31.16
C VAL A 972 -1.12 -14.06 -31.05
N LEU A 973 -0.91 -14.86 -30.01
CA LEU A 973 -1.78 -15.98 -29.68
C LEU A 973 -3.20 -15.51 -29.32
N GLU A 974 -3.31 -14.43 -28.54
CA GLU A 974 -4.57 -13.76 -28.25
C GLU A 974 -5.26 -13.28 -29.53
N LEU A 975 -4.53 -12.63 -30.44
CA LEU A 975 -5.03 -12.15 -31.74
C LEU A 975 -5.68 -13.28 -32.55
N HIS A 976 -4.99 -14.42 -32.67
CA HIS A 976 -5.44 -15.56 -33.46
C HIS A 976 -6.65 -16.25 -32.82
N LEU A 977 -6.57 -16.56 -31.53
CA LEU A 977 -7.66 -17.21 -30.81
C LEU A 977 -8.88 -16.28 -30.71
N GLY A 978 -8.68 -14.97 -30.57
CA GLY A 978 -9.75 -13.98 -30.57
C GLY A 978 -10.48 -13.90 -31.92
N MET A 979 -9.74 -13.99 -33.03
CA MET A 979 -10.35 -14.04 -34.36
C MET A 979 -11.17 -15.31 -34.57
N ALA A 980 -10.63 -16.46 -34.16
CA ALA A 980 -11.34 -17.74 -34.22
C ALA A 980 -12.60 -17.72 -33.33
N ALA A 981 -12.51 -17.19 -32.11
CA ALA A 981 -13.64 -17.04 -31.19
C ALA A 981 -14.74 -16.14 -31.77
N ARG A 982 -14.36 -15.01 -32.40
CA ARG A 982 -15.30 -14.12 -33.11
C ARG A 982 -15.99 -14.84 -34.27
N ALA A 983 -15.25 -15.59 -35.09
CA ALA A 983 -15.81 -16.31 -36.24
C ALA A 983 -16.77 -17.44 -35.82
N LEU A 984 -16.47 -18.13 -34.72
CA LEU A 984 -17.30 -19.18 -34.14
C LEU A 984 -18.47 -18.64 -33.29
N GLY A 985 -18.44 -17.37 -32.90
CA GLY A 985 -19.45 -16.76 -32.02
C GLY A 985 -19.37 -17.25 -30.57
N ILE A 986 -18.19 -17.63 -30.10
CA ILE A 986 -17.96 -18.17 -28.75
C ILE A 986 -17.09 -17.24 -27.90
N HIS A 987 -17.13 -17.43 -26.58
CA HIS A 987 -16.14 -16.88 -25.67
C HIS A 987 -15.24 -18.00 -25.18
N VAL A 988 -13.97 -17.70 -24.96
CA VAL A 988 -12.95 -18.67 -24.58
C VAL A 988 -12.36 -18.29 -23.22
N ALA A 989 -11.97 -19.29 -22.45
CA ALA A 989 -11.16 -19.15 -21.24
C ALA A 989 -9.86 -19.95 -21.40
N THR A 990 -8.72 -19.28 -21.25
CA THR A 990 -7.39 -19.87 -21.21
C THR A 990 -6.74 -19.54 -19.87
N PRO A 991 -6.88 -20.42 -18.86
CA PRO A 991 -6.28 -20.20 -17.54
C PRO A 991 -4.76 -20.04 -17.62
N VAL A 992 -4.21 -19.28 -16.68
CA VAL A 992 -2.77 -19.03 -16.60
C VAL A 992 -2.02 -20.32 -16.26
N PHE A 993 -0.99 -20.65 -17.05
CA PHE A 993 -0.17 -21.87 -16.94
C PHE A 993 -0.89 -23.23 -17.16
N ASP A 994 -2.20 -23.25 -17.48
CA ASP A 994 -2.98 -24.45 -17.85
C ASP A 994 -3.97 -24.12 -18.98
N GLY A 995 -3.51 -23.28 -19.91
CA GLY A 995 -4.32 -22.71 -20.97
C GLY A 995 -4.32 -23.51 -22.27
N ALA A 996 -4.83 -22.87 -23.33
CA ALA A 996 -4.78 -23.39 -24.69
C ALA A 996 -3.32 -23.59 -25.12
N ASN A 997 -2.98 -24.80 -25.57
CA ASN A 997 -1.67 -25.06 -26.17
C ASN A 997 -1.65 -24.68 -27.67
N GLU A 998 -0.50 -24.83 -28.32
CA GLU A 998 -0.36 -24.55 -29.75
C GLU A 998 -1.36 -25.34 -30.62
N GLU A 999 -1.54 -26.65 -30.35
CA GLU A 999 -2.46 -27.51 -31.10
C GLU A 999 -3.93 -27.07 -30.94
N ASP A 1000 -4.32 -26.66 -29.73
CA ASP A 1000 -5.66 -26.16 -29.42
C ASP A 1000 -5.95 -24.86 -30.17
N VAL A 1001 -4.98 -23.94 -30.22
CA VAL A 1001 -5.10 -22.69 -30.97
C VAL A 1001 -5.25 -22.97 -32.47
N TRP A 1002 -4.36 -23.77 -33.06
CA TRP A 1002 -4.42 -24.06 -34.49
C TRP A 1002 -5.65 -24.89 -34.89
N SER A 1003 -6.08 -25.84 -34.06
CA SER A 1003 -7.31 -26.60 -34.31
C SER A 1003 -8.55 -25.72 -34.21
N THR A 1004 -8.60 -24.76 -33.30
CA THR A 1004 -9.70 -23.77 -33.22
C THR A 1004 -9.68 -22.81 -34.41
N VAL A 1005 -8.51 -22.42 -34.90
CA VAL A 1005 -8.34 -21.62 -36.12
C VAL A 1005 -8.84 -22.40 -37.35
N GLU A 1006 -8.53 -23.70 -37.44
CA GLU A 1006 -9.07 -24.59 -38.48
C GLU A 1006 -10.60 -24.78 -38.35
N GLU A 1007 -11.11 -24.98 -37.13
CA GLU A 1007 -12.56 -25.08 -36.83
C GLU A 1007 -13.31 -23.83 -37.29
N ALA A 1008 -12.71 -22.65 -37.11
CA ALA A 1008 -13.23 -21.37 -37.56
C ALA A 1008 -13.15 -21.16 -39.08
N GLY A 1009 -12.56 -22.08 -39.84
CA GLY A 1009 -12.39 -21.97 -41.29
C GLY A 1009 -11.31 -20.97 -41.72
N MET A 1010 -10.41 -20.59 -40.82
CA MET A 1010 -9.29 -19.71 -41.11
C MET A 1010 -8.12 -20.49 -41.73
N ALA A 1011 -7.18 -19.77 -42.36
CA ALA A 1011 -5.97 -20.39 -42.86
C ALA A 1011 -5.06 -20.89 -41.73
N ARG A 1012 -4.28 -21.95 -42.00
CA ARG A 1012 -3.33 -22.56 -41.03
C ARG A 1012 -2.22 -21.65 -40.54
N ASP A 1013 -1.99 -20.53 -41.19
CA ASP A 1013 -1.03 -19.50 -40.76
C ASP A 1013 -1.72 -18.33 -40.04
N ALA A 1014 -3.05 -18.37 -39.90
CA ALA A 1014 -3.91 -17.34 -39.32
C ALA A 1014 -3.71 -15.93 -39.93
N LYS A 1015 -3.20 -15.85 -41.17
CA LYS A 1015 -3.02 -14.61 -41.93
C LYS A 1015 -4.12 -14.43 -42.95
N THR A 1016 -4.35 -13.20 -43.39
CA THR A 1016 -5.26 -12.88 -44.49
C THR A 1016 -4.62 -11.90 -45.48
N ILE A 1017 -5.23 -11.75 -46.64
CA ILE A 1017 -4.88 -10.69 -47.60
C ILE A 1017 -5.60 -9.43 -47.14
N LEU A 1018 -4.89 -8.32 -47.02
CA LEU A 1018 -5.49 -7.00 -46.87
C LEU A 1018 -5.31 -6.21 -48.15
N TYR A 1019 -6.27 -5.32 -48.40
CA TYR A 1019 -6.23 -4.34 -49.47
C TYR A 1019 -5.98 -2.96 -48.87
N ASP A 1020 -5.15 -2.17 -49.53
CA ASP A 1020 -4.96 -0.76 -49.19
C ASP A 1020 -6.26 0.01 -49.46
N GLY A 1021 -6.81 0.65 -48.43
CA GLY A 1021 -8.04 1.45 -48.55
C GLY A 1021 -7.93 2.61 -49.55
N ARG A 1022 -6.71 3.14 -49.76
CA ARG A 1022 -6.48 4.30 -50.63
C ARG A 1022 -6.35 3.95 -52.10
N SER A 1023 -5.63 2.88 -52.41
CA SER A 1023 -5.36 2.46 -53.80
C SER A 1023 -6.26 1.31 -54.27
N GLY A 1024 -6.78 0.50 -53.34
CA GLY A 1024 -7.50 -0.74 -53.62
C GLY A 1024 -6.58 -1.91 -53.99
N GLU A 1025 -5.25 -1.73 -53.99
CA GLU A 1025 -4.29 -2.79 -54.30
C GLU A 1025 -4.08 -3.72 -53.09
N ALA A 1026 -3.86 -5.00 -53.34
CA ALA A 1026 -3.52 -5.96 -52.29
C ALA A 1026 -2.06 -5.78 -51.85
N PHE A 1027 -1.78 -5.91 -50.55
CA PHE A 1027 -0.40 -5.94 -50.06
C PHE A 1027 0.35 -7.19 -50.55
N ASP A 1028 1.65 -7.05 -50.82
CA ASP A 1028 2.51 -8.13 -51.35
C ASP A 1028 2.49 -9.40 -50.48
N ASN A 1029 2.50 -9.22 -49.15
CA ASN A 1029 2.52 -10.31 -48.18
C ASN A 1029 1.19 -10.38 -47.42
N ARG A 1030 0.78 -11.60 -47.07
CA ARG A 1030 -0.35 -11.82 -46.17
C ARG A 1030 -0.03 -11.31 -44.76
N ILE A 1031 -1.00 -10.66 -44.14
CA ILE A 1031 -0.86 -9.94 -42.88
C ILE A 1031 -1.57 -10.73 -41.77
N SER A 1032 -0.99 -10.70 -40.56
CA SER A 1032 -1.64 -11.25 -39.37
C SER A 1032 -2.73 -10.29 -38.92
N VAL A 1033 -3.98 -10.75 -38.98
CA VAL A 1033 -5.16 -9.97 -38.62
C VAL A 1033 -6.02 -10.81 -37.69
N GLY A 1034 -6.50 -10.19 -36.61
CA GLY A 1034 -7.40 -10.86 -35.69
C GLY A 1034 -7.92 -9.95 -34.61
N VAL A 1035 -8.50 -10.52 -33.55
CA VAL A 1035 -9.18 -9.74 -32.52
C VAL A 1035 -8.33 -9.72 -31.26
N MET A 1036 -7.97 -8.53 -30.78
CA MET A 1036 -7.29 -8.34 -29.50
C MET A 1036 -8.15 -7.52 -28.55
N TYR A 1037 -7.95 -7.74 -27.25
CA TYR A 1037 -8.60 -6.94 -26.21
C TYR A 1037 -7.74 -5.73 -25.84
N MET A 1038 -8.18 -4.54 -26.25
CA MET A 1038 -7.44 -3.29 -26.07
C MET A 1038 -8.12 -2.40 -25.01
N ILE A 1039 -7.28 -1.66 -24.28
CA ILE A 1039 -7.67 -0.92 -23.08
C ILE A 1039 -7.24 0.54 -23.20
N LYS A 1040 -8.15 1.47 -22.85
CA LYS A 1040 -7.87 2.90 -22.69
C LYS A 1040 -7.33 3.17 -21.29
N LEU A 1041 -6.14 3.77 -21.20
CA LEU A 1041 -5.53 4.12 -19.92
C LEU A 1041 -5.91 5.53 -19.47
N ALA A 1042 -5.86 5.80 -18.16
CA ALA A 1042 -6.13 7.12 -17.56
C ALA A 1042 -5.03 8.18 -17.84
N HIS A 1043 -4.33 8.06 -18.97
CA HIS A 1043 -3.27 8.97 -19.41
C HIS A 1043 -3.72 9.65 -20.69
N MET A 1044 -4.61 10.63 -20.54
CA MET A 1044 -5.18 11.38 -21.65
C MET A 1044 -4.39 12.67 -21.93
N VAL A 1045 -4.46 13.13 -23.16
CA VAL A 1045 -3.81 14.39 -23.57
C VAL A 1045 -4.42 15.60 -22.86
N ASP A 1046 -5.75 15.62 -22.68
CA ASP A 1046 -6.49 16.71 -22.03
C ASP A 1046 -5.97 16.99 -20.60
N ASP A 1047 -5.59 15.94 -19.88
CA ASP A 1047 -5.07 16.06 -18.51
C ASP A 1047 -3.60 16.50 -18.50
N LYS A 1048 -2.84 16.19 -19.55
CA LYS A 1048 -1.38 16.42 -19.60
C LYS A 1048 -0.97 17.69 -20.33
N LEU A 1049 -1.81 18.20 -21.23
CA LEU A 1049 -1.56 19.45 -21.91
C LEU A 1049 -1.61 20.60 -20.89
N HIS A 1050 -0.54 21.39 -20.87
CA HIS A 1050 -0.39 22.54 -19.99
C HIS A 1050 0.50 23.58 -20.66
N ALA A 1051 0.05 24.83 -20.66
CA ALA A 1051 0.78 25.96 -21.19
C ALA A 1051 0.65 27.15 -20.23
N ARG A 1052 1.69 27.98 -20.18
CA ARG A 1052 1.73 29.19 -19.37
C ARG A 1052 2.43 30.30 -20.14
N SER A 1053 1.82 31.47 -20.16
CA SER A 1053 2.47 32.73 -20.57
C SER A 1053 2.95 33.48 -19.32
N THR A 1054 2.01 34.04 -18.56
CA THR A 1054 2.22 34.66 -17.23
C THR A 1054 1.34 33.93 -16.20
N GLY A 1055 1.57 34.14 -14.91
CA GLY A 1055 0.81 33.43 -13.89
C GLY A 1055 1.28 33.75 -12.48
N PRO A 1056 0.88 32.96 -11.47
CA PRO A 1056 1.29 33.21 -10.10
C PRO A 1056 2.78 32.89 -9.89
N TYR A 1057 3.35 33.59 -8.92
CA TYR A 1057 4.75 33.51 -8.52
C TYR A 1057 4.86 33.19 -7.02
N SER A 1058 5.97 32.58 -6.63
CA SER A 1058 6.36 32.34 -5.24
C SER A 1058 6.57 33.66 -4.52
N LEU A 1059 6.06 33.79 -3.30
CA LEU A 1059 6.23 35.00 -2.50
C LEU A 1059 7.70 35.24 -2.11
N VAL A 1060 8.44 34.16 -1.84
CA VAL A 1060 9.82 34.25 -1.34
C VAL A 1060 10.80 34.41 -2.51
N THR A 1061 10.77 33.49 -3.47
CA THR A 1061 11.78 33.44 -4.54
C THR A 1061 11.38 34.23 -5.78
N GLN A 1062 10.15 34.75 -5.84
CA GLN A 1062 9.59 35.42 -7.03
C GLN A 1062 9.61 34.58 -8.33
N GLN A 1063 9.87 33.28 -8.23
CA GLN A 1063 9.85 32.35 -9.35
C GLN A 1063 8.42 31.89 -9.69
N PRO A 1064 8.14 31.54 -10.95
CA PRO A 1064 6.91 30.85 -11.33
C PRO A 1064 6.55 29.69 -10.38
N LEU A 1065 5.32 29.62 -9.90
CA LEU A 1065 4.86 28.44 -9.16
C LEU A 1065 4.95 27.17 -10.02
N GLY A 1066 5.02 26.00 -9.38
CA GLY A 1066 5.09 24.71 -10.08
C GLY A 1066 3.71 24.06 -10.26
N GLY A 1067 3.54 23.31 -11.37
CA GLY A 1067 2.41 22.41 -11.55
C GLY A 1067 1.18 23.01 -12.23
N LYS A 1068 0.46 22.16 -12.99
CA LYS A 1068 -0.73 22.54 -13.79
C LYS A 1068 -1.85 23.16 -12.97
N ALA A 1069 -2.15 22.59 -11.80
CA ALA A 1069 -3.25 23.04 -10.94
C ALA A 1069 -3.12 24.49 -10.45
N GLN A 1070 -1.89 25.01 -10.37
CA GLN A 1070 -1.60 26.39 -9.95
C GLN A 1070 -1.31 27.31 -11.14
N PHE A 1071 -1.55 26.85 -12.38
CA PHE A 1071 -1.09 27.54 -13.59
C PHE A 1071 0.43 27.81 -13.56
N GLY A 1072 1.19 26.80 -13.11
CA GLY A 1072 2.62 26.87 -12.87
C GLY A 1072 3.49 26.85 -14.13
N GLY A 1073 4.75 27.24 -14.01
CA GLY A 1073 5.74 27.17 -15.07
C GLY A 1073 6.40 25.79 -15.19
N GLN A 1074 7.09 25.56 -16.32
CA GLN A 1074 7.95 24.40 -16.49
C GLN A 1074 9.30 24.66 -15.84
N ARG A 1075 9.90 23.62 -15.24
CA ARG A 1075 11.23 23.73 -14.63
C ARG A 1075 12.30 23.61 -15.70
N PHE A 1076 13.07 24.68 -15.90
CA PHE A 1076 14.33 24.62 -16.63
C PHE A 1076 15.44 24.25 -15.62
N GLY A 1077 15.93 23.00 -15.70
CA GLY A 1077 16.81 22.41 -14.71
C GLY A 1077 18.29 22.57 -15.04
N GLU A 1078 19.12 21.98 -14.18
CA GLU A 1078 20.57 22.03 -14.28
C GLU A 1078 21.10 21.39 -15.57
N MET A 1079 20.56 20.25 -15.98
CA MET A 1079 20.97 19.57 -17.21
C MET A 1079 20.62 20.39 -18.46
N GLU A 1080 19.49 21.10 -18.44
CA GLU A 1080 19.10 21.99 -19.54
C GLU A 1080 20.00 23.24 -19.62
N VAL A 1081 20.47 23.75 -18.48
CA VAL A 1081 21.48 24.83 -18.44
C VAL A 1081 22.78 24.37 -19.10
N TRP A 1082 23.32 23.20 -18.73
CA TRP A 1082 24.53 22.65 -19.34
C TRP A 1082 24.39 22.47 -20.85
N ALA A 1083 23.19 22.10 -21.33
CA ALA A 1083 22.94 21.99 -22.76
C ALA A 1083 23.10 23.35 -23.47
N LEU A 1084 22.52 24.43 -22.92
CA LEU A 1084 22.66 25.77 -23.51
C LEU A 1084 24.10 26.32 -23.42
N GLU A 1085 24.80 26.03 -22.33
CA GLU A 1085 26.23 26.35 -22.18
C GLU A 1085 27.06 25.64 -23.26
N ALA A 1086 26.79 24.35 -23.50
CA ALA A 1086 27.47 23.57 -24.53
C ALA A 1086 27.20 24.09 -25.95
N TYR A 1087 25.99 24.59 -26.21
CA TYR A 1087 25.67 25.29 -27.46
C TYR A 1087 26.30 26.69 -27.57
N GLY A 1088 26.77 27.27 -26.46
CA GLY A 1088 27.20 28.66 -26.40
C GLY A 1088 26.05 29.67 -26.48
N ALA A 1089 24.82 29.26 -26.14
CA ALA A 1089 23.61 30.07 -26.23
C ALA A 1089 23.44 31.01 -25.01
N ALA A 1090 24.44 31.87 -24.77
CA ALA A 1090 24.52 32.70 -23.56
C ALA A 1090 23.32 33.63 -23.36
N TYR A 1091 22.84 34.30 -24.42
CA TYR A 1091 21.68 35.21 -24.34
C TYR A 1091 20.39 34.48 -24.01
N THR A 1092 20.14 33.32 -24.63
CA THR A 1092 18.95 32.49 -24.31
C THR A 1092 19.00 32.00 -22.87
N LEU A 1093 20.17 31.58 -22.40
CA LEU A 1093 20.35 31.16 -21.01
C LEU A 1093 20.09 32.32 -20.03
N GLN A 1094 20.68 33.50 -20.30
CA GLN A 1094 20.47 34.69 -19.48
C GLN A 1094 18.98 35.07 -19.43
N GLU A 1095 18.29 35.08 -20.56
CA GLU A 1095 16.85 35.37 -20.67
C GLU A 1095 15.99 34.42 -19.82
N ILE A 1096 16.28 33.11 -19.88
CA ILE A 1096 15.54 32.08 -19.14
C ILE A 1096 15.73 32.24 -17.63
N LEU A 1097 16.96 32.52 -17.18
CA LEU A 1097 17.30 32.64 -15.75
C LEU A 1097 16.86 33.97 -15.11
N THR A 1098 16.43 34.95 -15.90
CA THR A 1098 16.12 36.31 -15.42
C THR A 1098 14.68 36.71 -15.73
N ILE A 1099 14.43 37.34 -16.90
CA ILE A 1099 13.17 37.99 -17.28
C ILE A 1099 12.01 37.00 -17.44
N LYS A 1100 12.29 35.71 -17.65
CA LYS A 1100 11.30 34.62 -17.68
C LYS A 1100 11.04 33.97 -16.31
N SER A 1101 11.82 34.35 -15.29
CA SER A 1101 11.81 33.75 -13.95
C SER A 1101 11.52 34.83 -12.89
N ASP A 1102 12.56 35.31 -12.21
CA ASP A 1102 12.53 36.04 -10.93
C ASP A 1102 13.12 37.45 -11.03
N ASP A 1103 13.36 37.96 -12.24
CA ASP A 1103 13.55 39.40 -12.44
C ASP A 1103 12.20 40.11 -12.41
N VAL A 1104 11.86 40.67 -11.24
CA VAL A 1104 10.57 41.29 -10.94
C VAL A 1104 10.26 42.47 -11.86
N VAL A 1105 11.26 43.29 -12.15
CA VAL A 1105 11.12 44.49 -12.99
C VAL A 1105 11.24 44.13 -14.45
N GLY A 1106 12.21 43.28 -14.80
CA GLY A 1106 12.48 42.85 -16.16
C GLY A 1106 11.30 42.12 -16.79
N ARG A 1107 10.56 41.28 -16.05
CA ARG A 1107 9.38 40.57 -16.57
C ARG A 1107 8.25 41.52 -16.99
N VAL A 1108 7.98 42.57 -16.22
CA VAL A 1108 6.91 43.55 -16.52
C VAL A 1108 7.30 44.40 -17.73
N LYS A 1109 8.54 44.92 -17.73
CA LYS A 1109 9.05 45.71 -18.87
C LYS A 1109 9.11 44.89 -20.15
N THR A 1110 9.50 43.61 -20.07
CA THR A 1110 9.52 42.69 -21.21
C THR A 1110 8.12 42.47 -21.75
N TYR A 1111 7.14 42.23 -20.88
CA TYR A 1111 5.75 42.07 -21.29
C TYR A 1111 5.23 43.34 -22.01
N GLU A 1112 5.48 44.52 -21.45
CA GLU A 1112 5.11 45.79 -22.09
C GLU A 1112 5.80 45.99 -23.43
N ALA A 1113 7.11 45.72 -23.52
CA ALA A 1113 7.87 45.87 -24.75
C ALA A 1113 7.30 44.95 -25.85
N ILE A 1114 6.99 43.70 -25.53
CA ILE A 1114 6.37 42.75 -26.47
C ILE A 1114 5.00 43.28 -26.94
N VAL A 1115 4.16 43.78 -26.03
CA VAL A 1115 2.83 44.33 -26.38
C VAL A 1115 2.94 45.59 -27.24
N LYS A 1116 3.93 46.44 -26.99
CA LYS A 1116 4.22 47.67 -27.76
C LYS A 1116 4.95 47.39 -29.08
N GLY A 1117 5.50 46.19 -29.27
CA GLY A 1117 6.36 45.85 -30.41
C GLY A 1117 7.76 46.47 -30.33
N GLU A 1118 8.22 46.78 -29.12
CA GLU A 1118 9.54 47.34 -28.82
C GLU A 1118 10.56 46.22 -28.55
N SER A 1119 11.85 46.57 -28.56
CA SER A 1119 12.92 45.63 -28.20
C SER A 1119 12.86 45.23 -26.72
N VAL A 1120 13.15 43.97 -26.43
CA VAL A 1120 13.25 43.44 -25.06
C VAL A 1120 14.36 44.18 -24.30
N PRO A 1121 14.10 44.67 -23.08
CA PRO A 1121 15.08 45.38 -22.26
C PRO A 1121 16.20 44.45 -21.78
N GLU A 1122 17.32 45.04 -21.33
CA GLU A 1122 18.39 44.26 -20.71
C GLU A 1122 17.94 43.61 -19.39
N PRO A 1123 18.31 42.34 -19.13
CA PRO A 1123 17.99 41.66 -17.89
C PRO A 1123 18.65 42.27 -16.64
N GLY A 1124 17.93 42.28 -15.53
CA GLY A 1124 18.42 42.66 -14.22
C GLY A 1124 19.01 41.50 -13.41
N VAL A 1125 19.20 41.75 -12.10
CA VAL A 1125 19.68 40.75 -11.14
C VAL A 1125 18.50 39.90 -10.63
N PRO A 1126 18.61 38.56 -10.64
CA PRO A 1126 17.57 37.67 -10.10
C PRO A 1126 17.27 37.92 -8.63
N GLU A 1127 15.99 37.86 -8.25
CA GLU A 1127 15.59 38.04 -6.85
C GLU A 1127 16.10 36.91 -5.95
N SER A 1128 16.18 35.68 -6.45
CA SER A 1128 16.74 34.54 -5.70
C SER A 1128 18.20 34.76 -5.26
N PHE A 1129 18.98 35.49 -6.06
CA PHE A 1129 20.35 35.85 -5.70
C PHE A 1129 20.40 36.88 -4.55
N LYS A 1130 19.49 37.86 -4.54
CA LYS A 1130 19.37 38.81 -3.44
C LYS A 1130 18.96 38.11 -2.15
N VAL A 1131 18.01 37.18 -2.22
CA VAL A 1131 17.58 36.36 -1.08
C VAL A 1131 18.77 35.57 -0.50
N LEU A 1132 19.60 34.95 -1.35
CA LEU A 1132 20.81 34.25 -0.91
C LEU A 1132 21.78 35.17 -0.15
N ILE A 1133 22.00 36.40 -0.62
CA ILE A 1133 22.85 37.38 0.09
C ILE A 1133 22.28 37.66 1.48
N LYS A 1134 20.98 37.92 1.59
CA LYS A 1134 20.32 38.17 2.89
C LYS A 1134 20.39 36.93 3.81
N GLU A 1135 20.26 35.72 3.27
CA GLU A 1135 20.44 34.48 4.05
C GLU A 1135 21.86 34.34 4.60
N LEU A 1136 22.90 34.60 3.78
CA LEU A 1136 24.29 34.59 4.24
C LEU A 1136 24.57 35.67 5.29
N GLN A 1137 24.02 36.87 5.11
CA GLN A 1137 24.09 37.95 6.11
C GLN A 1137 23.39 37.56 7.42
N SER A 1138 22.27 36.87 7.36
CA SER A 1138 21.56 36.37 8.54
C SER A 1138 22.35 35.31 9.34
N LEU A 1139 23.27 34.60 8.67
CA LEU A 1139 24.22 33.67 9.29
C LEU A 1139 25.43 34.38 9.92
N GLY A 1140 25.49 35.72 9.85
CA GLY A 1140 26.59 36.53 10.38
C GLY A 1140 27.78 36.67 9.42
N MET A 1141 27.58 36.41 8.12
CA MET A 1141 28.60 36.65 7.09
C MET A 1141 28.41 38.04 6.48
N ASP A 1142 29.41 38.91 6.55
CA ASP A 1142 29.40 40.23 5.91
C ASP A 1142 29.68 40.08 4.40
N VAL A 1143 28.62 39.82 3.63
CA VAL A 1143 28.69 39.66 2.16
C VAL A 1143 28.43 41.01 1.50
N LYS A 1144 29.40 41.46 0.70
CA LYS A 1144 29.38 42.73 -0.04
C LYS A 1144 29.65 42.50 -1.51
N MET A 1145 28.97 43.27 -2.35
CA MET A 1145 29.19 43.28 -3.80
C MET A 1145 30.04 44.50 -4.14
N LEU A 1146 31.20 44.27 -4.73
CA LEU A 1146 32.14 45.32 -5.09
C LEU A 1146 32.18 45.49 -6.61
N SER A 1147 32.24 46.74 -7.06
CA SER A 1147 32.58 47.05 -8.45
C SER A 1147 34.07 46.75 -8.71
N ALA A 1148 34.51 46.88 -9.97
CA ALA A 1148 35.93 46.74 -10.31
C ALA A 1148 36.83 47.78 -9.62
N ASP A 1149 36.25 48.89 -9.15
CA ASP A 1149 36.94 49.98 -8.44
C ASP A 1149 36.84 49.83 -6.90
N GLU A 1150 36.44 48.66 -6.39
CA GLU A 1150 36.25 48.33 -4.97
C GLU A 1150 35.17 49.15 -4.25
N GLU A 1151 34.25 49.77 -4.99
CA GLU A 1151 33.10 50.47 -4.42
C GLU A 1151 31.95 49.50 -4.13
N GLU A 1152 31.33 49.65 -2.95
CA GLU A 1152 30.20 48.81 -2.53
C GLU A 1152 28.94 49.15 -3.35
N ILE A 1153 28.42 48.17 -4.08
CA ILE A 1153 27.19 48.27 -4.86
C ILE A 1153 26.02 47.98 -3.92
N GLU A 1154 25.26 49.03 -3.57
CA GLU A 1154 24.00 48.88 -2.84
C GLU A 1154 22.96 48.20 -3.75
N MET A 1155 22.62 46.94 -3.45
CA MET A 1155 21.41 46.32 -3.98
C MET A 1155 20.21 46.85 -3.20
N ARG A 1156 19.62 47.94 -3.67
CA ARG A 1156 18.43 48.53 -3.03
C ARG A 1156 17.21 47.63 -3.21
N ASP A 1157 16.43 47.51 -2.13
CA ASP A 1157 15.14 46.83 -2.14
C ASP A 1157 14.09 47.77 -2.77
N MET A 1158 13.08 47.22 -3.47
CA MET A 1158 12.06 48.01 -4.19
C MET A 1158 11.28 48.98 -3.28
N ASP A 1159 11.21 48.72 -1.97
CA ASP A 1159 10.49 49.57 -1.01
C ASP A 1159 11.16 50.94 -0.79
N ASP A 1160 12.45 51.10 -1.10
CA ASP A 1160 13.18 52.37 -0.90
C ASP A 1160 12.95 53.40 -2.04
N ASP A 1161 12.52 52.96 -3.22
CA ASP A 1161 12.22 53.83 -4.37
C ASP A 1161 10.90 54.62 -4.18
N ASP A 1162 9.94 54.09 -3.41
CA ASP A 1162 8.69 54.81 -3.09
C ASP A 1162 8.89 55.87 -1.98
N PHE A 1163 9.84 55.66 -1.06
CA PHE A 1163 10.14 56.63 0.00
C PHE A 1163 10.98 57.82 -0.48
N THR A 1164 11.83 57.63 -1.49
CA THR A 1164 12.68 58.72 -2.03
C THR A 1164 11.91 59.66 -2.96
N ASN A 1165 10.98 59.15 -3.76
CA ASN A 1165 10.13 59.98 -4.64
C ASN A 1165 9.18 60.93 -3.88
N GLN A 1166 8.86 60.66 -2.61
CA GLN A 1166 8.07 61.59 -1.78
C GLN A 1166 8.89 62.79 -1.24
N ASN A 1167 10.20 62.63 -1.05
CA ASN A 1167 11.04 63.70 -0.49
C ASN A 1167 11.50 64.72 -1.54
N ASP A 1168 11.69 64.29 -2.80
CA ASP A 1168 12.14 65.19 -3.87
C ASP A 1168 11.03 66.10 -4.42
N ALA A 1169 9.75 65.78 -4.18
CA ALA A 1169 8.62 66.64 -4.53
C ALA A 1169 8.48 67.88 -3.62
N PHE A 1170 9.16 67.92 -2.45
CA PHE A 1170 9.00 68.98 -1.47
C PHE A 1170 10.05 70.10 -1.52
N ASN A 1171 11.09 70.02 -2.38
CA ASN A 1171 12.16 71.01 -2.42
C ASN A 1171 12.54 71.46 -3.84
N ILE A 1172 11.63 72.10 -4.57
CA ILE A 1172 12.01 72.96 -5.70
C ILE A 1172 11.22 74.27 -5.65
N VAL A 1173 11.75 75.25 -4.92
CA VAL A 1173 11.54 76.68 -5.21
C VAL A 1173 12.92 77.24 -5.55
N GLN A 1174 13.17 77.45 -6.84
CA GLN A 1174 14.34 78.21 -7.31
C GLN A 1174 14.14 79.71 -7.06
N PRO A 1175 15.23 80.46 -6.79
CA PRO A 1175 15.37 81.83 -7.27
C PRO A 1175 16.30 81.88 -8.49
N GLU A 1176 15.81 82.58 -9.51
CA GLU A 1176 16.47 82.90 -10.77
C GLU A 1176 17.77 83.71 -10.58
N ASN A 1177 18.79 83.39 -11.38
CA ASN A 1177 19.46 84.31 -12.31
C ASN A 1177 20.84 83.75 -12.71
N ALA A 1178 21.07 83.54 -14.01
CA ALA A 1178 22.12 84.23 -14.75
C ALA A 1178 22.27 83.71 -16.17
N ALA A 1179 22.36 84.68 -17.07
CA ALA A 1179 22.64 84.59 -18.48
C ALA A 1179 23.95 83.85 -18.84
N ALA A 1180 23.89 83.23 -20.03
CA ALA A 1180 24.83 83.36 -21.14
C ALA A 1180 26.25 82.76 -21.09
N GLU A 1181 26.49 82.00 -22.17
CA GLU A 1181 27.71 81.92 -22.98
C GLU A 1181 28.87 80.98 -22.57
N LYS A 1182 29.10 80.05 -23.52
CA LYS A 1182 30.36 79.76 -24.23
C LYS A 1182 31.36 78.75 -23.65
N THR A 1183 31.65 77.74 -24.50
CA THR A 1183 32.97 77.14 -24.88
C THR A 1183 34.02 77.00 -23.77
N GLU A 1184 34.61 75.85 -23.52
CA GLU A 1184 35.14 74.78 -24.40
C GLU A 1184 34.77 73.37 -23.93
#